data_AF-A0A8H4BUC3-F1
#
_entry.id   AF-A0A8H4BUC3-F1
#
_cell.length_a   1.000
_cell.length_b   1.000
_cell.length_c   1.000
_cell.angle_alpha   90.00
_cell.angle_beta   90.00
_cell.angle_gamma   90.00
#
_symmetry.space_group_name_H-M   'P 1'
#
loop_
_entity.id
_entity.type
_entity.pdbx_description
1 polymer ?
#
loop_
_entity_poly.entity_id
_entity_poly.type
_entity_poly.pdbx_seq_one_letter_code
_entity_poly.pdbx_strand_id
1 'polypeptide(L)'
;MSGPVPSLAANIEKPPGTPIDPADAERVKLFQPFQQKSVTLHNRLGVSPMCMYSSVDGHLNDFHVLHYGSLALKGPGIVIIEASAVVPEGRITPQDSGLWNDSHINDLKRVVDVIKSQGSTPGIQIAHAGRKASMSPPFKGDYLEAEADGGWPNGVVGPSDNAYAPHYAKPHALTVQEIKQLVQSFVDAAVRADKAGIEVLEIHAAHGYLLSSFFSGNSNKRTDEYGGSFENRIRFGLEVVKAVRDAWPDHKPLWVRISCAEYVNPDPMGSDPDGWDIYQSCKLAAEFKKLGVDVVDCSSGGNIQGVKYPSAPMYQVQFSEAIKREAGIQTAAVGLIVEGTDAEQILQKNQADYILAAREFLRDSAFVLVSAQALDVNIKFPNQYEWAQQNSGNNVTILQALNDTNSSPALKFVEFLQSSPDYQSILDILNDPSSNVTLFVPSDQVYYEATGQQPPAPVPAPVGNTTTGTNSTNATTPSSTTAVAGGGGPVASSSVAAGPTADWKSVTTDAPFADQFSFADLLTYHLVNGSIQLNSTQNATIVLNTLLTNSTVDKLGYGLPLLLQQQQQQQDQQQQGGQDQVGGTTNSSEGAGGNWTVGSGMGGDANIMTNETIQASNGMVYIIDKILVPPVSPTETLHTIQNASFFEWLLTKSTENSTLDSTSNVSFSLAIFTIFVPTNDALQNLNFTDLNNDTLEGALKAHIVPGVYYTTNLTNEPTTVQSVGGTNITLTNSDPTNNINDAHVVQGNILLNNGVMHLIDSILNFPTVEPPNGNGNGTNDGNSTGIGPFPAPQTSTESMATVVAMPMTGSAVALLLCAVYACFFSM
;
A
#
# COMPACT_ATOMS: atom_id res chain seq x y z
N MET A 1 -37.96 7.81 -0.96
CA MET A 1 -37.78 7.41 -2.38
C MET A 1 -36.58 6.49 -2.43
N SER A 2 -36.70 5.31 -3.05
CA SER A 2 -35.56 4.42 -3.26
C SER A 2 -34.62 5.07 -4.28
N GLY A 3 -33.42 5.45 -3.86
CA GLY A 3 -32.36 5.87 -4.78
C GLY A 3 -31.95 4.73 -5.73
N PRO A 4 -31.07 4.98 -6.71
CA PRO A 4 -30.61 3.97 -7.66
C PRO A 4 -29.83 2.82 -6.98
N VAL A 5 -29.38 3.03 -5.73
CA VAL A 5 -28.64 2.07 -4.92
C VAL A 5 -29.38 1.86 -3.59
N PRO A 6 -29.46 0.63 -3.05
CA PRO A 6 -30.02 0.37 -1.71
C PRO A 6 -29.33 1.22 -0.65
N SER A 7 -30.06 1.68 0.38
CA SER A 7 -29.51 2.60 1.40
C SER A 7 -28.26 2.06 2.09
N LEU A 8 -28.22 0.76 2.41
CA LEU A 8 -27.04 0.09 3.02
C LEU A 8 -25.80 0.12 2.11
N ALA A 9 -26.01 0.15 0.79
CA ALA A 9 -24.96 0.12 -0.21
C ALA A 9 -24.66 1.53 -0.78
N ALA A 10 -25.40 2.55 -0.38
CA ALA A 10 -25.16 3.93 -0.79
C ALA A 10 -24.03 4.54 0.05
N ASN A 11 -23.13 5.30 -0.58
CA ASN A 11 -21.97 5.87 0.09
C ASN A 11 -22.23 7.29 0.61
N ILE A 12 -23.45 7.57 1.10
CA ILE A 12 -23.91 8.94 1.41
C ILE A 12 -23.50 9.38 2.82
N GLU A 13 -23.53 8.48 3.81
CA GLU A 13 -23.24 8.85 5.21
C GLU A 13 -21.77 9.23 5.41
N LYS A 14 -20.86 8.48 4.77
CA LYS A 14 -19.43 8.80 4.70
C LYS A 14 -18.95 8.57 3.26
N PRO A 15 -18.88 9.63 2.43
CA PRO A 15 -18.49 9.52 1.03
C PRO A 15 -17.10 8.92 0.84
N PRO A 16 -16.86 8.17 -0.26
CA PRO A 16 -15.53 7.69 -0.59
C PRO A 16 -14.60 8.88 -0.80
N GLY A 17 -13.33 8.77 -0.43
CA GLY A 17 -12.39 9.90 -0.47
C GLY A 17 -12.54 10.88 0.70
N THR A 18 -13.37 10.58 1.70
CA THR A 18 -13.38 11.29 2.99
C THR A 18 -12.31 10.69 3.91
N PRO A 19 -11.47 11.48 4.59
CA PRO A 19 -10.53 10.96 5.59
C PRO A 19 -11.21 10.11 6.68
N ILE A 20 -10.53 9.04 7.09
CA ILE A 20 -10.96 8.23 8.23
C ILE A 20 -10.59 8.94 9.52
N ASP A 21 -9.34 9.39 9.63
CA ASP A 21 -8.84 10.21 10.72
C ASP A 21 -9.10 11.69 10.44
N PRO A 22 -9.84 12.41 11.31
CA PRO A 22 -9.99 13.86 11.22
C PRO A 22 -8.67 14.64 11.19
N ALA A 23 -7.60 14.15 11.83
CA ALA A 23 -6.29 14.81 11.83
C ALA A 23 -5.66 14.89 10.43
N ASP A 24 -5.91 13.90 9.57
CA ASP A 24 -5.47 13.94 8.18
C ASP A 24 -6.13 15.07 7.39
N ALA A 25 -7.41 15.35 7.67
CA ALA A 25 -8.14 16.46 7.04
C ALA A 25 -7.61 17.84 7.47
N GLU A 26 -6.97 17.94 8.64
CA GLU A 26 -6.30 19.16 9.09
C GLU A 26 -4.91 19.33 8.46
N ARG A 27 -4.18 18.22 8.27
CA ARG A 27 -2.84 18.19 7.69
C ARG A 27 -2.85 18.37 6.17
N VAL A 28 -3.77 17.73 5.46
CA VAL A 28 -3.80 17.64 3.99
C VAL A 28 -5.05 18.34 3.45
N LYS A 29 -4.87 19.56 2.92
CA LYS A 29 -5.99 20.41 2.46
C LYS A 29 -6.78 19.77 1.34
N LEU A 30 -6.16 18.96 0.48
CA LEU A 30 -6.82 18.28 -0.63
C LEU A 30 -8.01 17.43 -0.16
N PHE A 31 -7.89 16.81 1.01
CA PHE A 31 -8.94 15.97 1.63
C PHE A 31 -9.73 16.67 2.72
N GLN A 32 -9.47 17.96 2.95
CA GLN A 32 -10.26 18.77 3.87
C GLN A 32 -11.64 19.05 3.26
N PRO A 33 -12.75 18.74 3.95
CA PRO A 33 -14.07 19.12 3.50
C PRO A 33 -14.20 20.64 3.33
N PHE A 34 -14.93 21.07 2.32
CA PHE A 34 -15.12 22.48 2.00
C PHE A 34 -16.59 22.82 1.81
N GLN A 35 -17.10 23.68 2.70
CA GLN A 35 -18.46 24.21 2.61
C GLN A 35 -18.51 25.41 1.67
N GLN A 36 -19.35 25.35 0.64
CA GLN A 36 -19.70 26.46 -0.22
C GLN A 36 -21.21 26.64 -0.25
N LYS A 37 -21.69 27.72 0.38
CA LYS A 37 -23.12 27.94 0.64
C LYS A 37 -23.77 26.71 1.29
N SER A 38 -24.78 26.09 0.69
CA SER A 38 -25.44 24.89 1.22
C SER A 38 -24.78 23.57 0.85
N VAL A 39 -23.73 23.59 0.02
CA VAL A 39 -23.10 22.39 -0.53
C VAL A 39 -21.76 22.15 0.15
N THR A 40 -21.55 20.94 0.66
CA THR A 40 -20.28 20.52 1.27
C THR A 40 -19.60 19.53 0.35
N LEU A 41 -18.47 19.92 -0.22
CA LEU A 41 -17.59 18.96 -0.90
C LEU A 41 -16.80 18.24 0.18
N HIS A 42 -16.81 16.90 0.20
CA HIS A 42 -16.09 16.12 1.22
C HIS A 42 -14.57 16.12 1.02
N ASN A 43 -14.09 16.55 -0.15
CA ASN A 43 -12.69 16.90 -0.42
C ASN A 43 -12.64 17.97 -1.54
N ARG A 44 -11.45 18.51 -1.82
CA ARG A 44 -11.24 19.62 -2.77
C ARG A 44 -10.83 19.18 -4.17
N LEU A 45 -10.79 17.86 -4.44
CA LEU A 45 -10.44 17.29 -5.75
C LEU A 45 -11.70 16.95 -6.54
N GLY A 46 -11.91 17.63 -7.66
CA GLY A 46 -13.08 17.50 -8.52
C GLY A 46 -12.77 17.02 -9.94
N VAL A 47 -13.78 16.43 -10.57
CA VAL A 47 -13.76 16.10 -11.99
C VAL A 47 -14.15 17.34 -12.80
N SER A 48 -13.27 17.78 -13.70
CA SER A 48 -13.52 18.87 -14.64
C SER A 48 -14.50 18.44 -15.75
N PRO A 49 -15.30 19.35 -16.34
CA PRO A 49 -16.19 18.99 -17.44
C PRO A 49 -15.41 18.51 -18.67
N MET A 50 -15.78 17.34 -19.19
CA MET A 50 -15.13 16.68 -20.34
C MET A 50 -16.20 16.18 -21.32
N CYS A 51 -16.28 16.79 -22.50
CA CYS A 51 -17.22 16.35 -23.53
C CYS A 51 -16.99 14.89 -23.91
N MET A 52 -18.06 14.10 -23.86
CA MET A 52 -18.03 12.67 -24.15
C MET A 52 -18.56 12.35 -25.55
N TYR A 53 -19.20 13.30 -26.23
CA TYR A 53 -19.68 13.17 -27.61
C TYR A 53 -20.51 11.89 -27.82
N SER A 54 -21.34 11.57 -26.82
CA SER A 54 -22.04 10.28 -26.70
C SER A 54 -23.55 10.43 -26.53
N SER A 55 -24.09 11.63 -26.67
CA SER A 55 -25.54 11.92 -26.57
C SER A 55 -26.25 11.73 -27.92
N VAL A 56 -27.57 11.54 -27.86
CA VAL A 56 -28.45 11.54 -29.04
C VAL A 56 -29.46 12.65 -28.84
N ASP A 57 -29.46 13.64 -29.74
CA ASP A 57 -30.31 14.83 -29.63
C ASP A 57 -30.21 15.52 -28.24
N GLY A 58 -29.00 15.59 -27.69
CA GLY A 58 -28.75 16.19 -26.38
C GLY A 58 -29.12 15.32 -25.17
N HIS A 59 -29.80 14.20 -25.37
CA HIS A 59 -30.16 13.29 -24.28
C HIS A 59 -28.95 12.51 -23.78
N LEU A 60 -28.69 12.63 -22.47
CA LEU A 60 -27.79 11.72 -21.76
C LEU A 60 -28.37 10.30 -21.79
N ASN A 61 -27.53 9.30 -21.63
CA ASN A 61 -27.90 7.89 -21.78
C ASN A 61 -27.01 6.99 -20.91
N ASP A 62 -27.08 5.67 -21.13
CA ASP A 62 -26.35 4.68 -20.35
C ASP A 62 -24.83 4.89 -20.33
N PHE A 63 -24.25 5.43 -21.41
CA PHE A 63 -22.82 5.78 -21.43
C PHE A 63 -22.49 6.76 -20.30
N HIS A 64 -23.31 7.81 -20.15
CA HIS A 64 -23.09 8.87 -19.17
C HIS A 64 -23.34 8.37 -17.75
N VAL A 65 -24.33 7.50 -17.56
CA VAL A 65 -24.59 6.86 -16.27
C VAL A 65 -23.39 6.01 -15.84
N LEU A 66 -22.82 5.21 -16.74
CA LEU A 66 -21.62 4.41 -16.47
C LEU A 66 -20.39 5.29 -16.24
N HIS A 67 -20.19 6.30 -17.08
CA HIS A 67 -19.04 7.20 -17.02
C HIS A 67 -19.02 8.01 -15.72
N TYR A 68 -20.07 8.78 -15.43
CA TYR A 68 -20.08 9.60 -14.21
C TYR A 68 -20.28 8.76 -12.95
N GLY A 69 -20.96 7.61 -13.06
CA GLY A 69 -21.07 6.65 -11.96
C GLY A 69 -19.71 6.06 -11.56
N SER A 70 -18.87 5.68 -12.54
CA SER A 70 -17.54 5.14 -12.24
C SER A 70 -16.61 6.17 -11.60
N LEU A 71 -16.71 7.44 -12.02
CA LEU A 71 -15.96 8.54 -11.43
C LEU A 71 -16.44 8.87 -10.00
N ALA A 72 -17.75 9.06 -9.81
CA ALA A 72 -18.33 9.38 -8.50
C ALA A 72 -18.05 8.27 -7.47
N LEU A 73 -18.09 7.00 -7.89
CA LEU A 73 -17.76 5.86 -7.05
C LEU A 73 -16.33 5.94 -6.48
N LYS A 74 -15.40 6.67 -7.10
CA LYS A 74 -14.01 6.77 -6.63
C LYS A 74 -13.73 7.99 -5.78
N GLY A 75 -14.76 8.71 -5.35
CA GLY A 75 -14.70 9.67 -4.26
C GLY A 75 -14.28 11.11 -4.56
N PRO A 76 -14.35 11.67 -5.78
CA PRO A 76 -14.11 13.09 -5.97
C PRO A 76 -15.17 13.91 -5.21
N GLY A 77 -14.78 15.06 -4.66
CA GLY A 77 -15.69 15.94 -3.93
C GLY A 77 -16.84 16.46 -4.81
N ILE A 78 -16.55 16.70 -6.08
CA ILE A 78 -17.49 17.17 -7.09
C ILE A 78 -17.24 16.47 -8.44
N VAL A 79 -18.32 16.15 -9.15
CA VAL A 79 -18.28 15.70 -10.54
C VAL A 79 -19.02 16.71 -11.40
N ILE A 80 -18.30 17.47 -12.23
CA ILE A 80 -18.90 18.45 -13.14
C ILE A 80 -19.20 17.75 -14.47
N ILE A 81 -20.49 17.58 -14.76
CA ILE A 81 -20.98 17.04 -16.03
C ILE A 81 -20.57 17.98 -17.17
N GLU A 82 -20.22 17.37 -18.31
CA GLU A 82 -19.72 18.04 -19.51
C GLU A 82 -20.57 19.21 -20.01
N ALA A 83 -19.95 20.02 -20.87
CA ALA A 83 -20.59 21.14 -21.55
C ALA A 83 -21.94 20.72 -22.18
N SER A 84 -23.03 21.16 -21.56
CA SER A 84 -24.40 20.86 -21.94
C SER A 84 -25.01 22.05 -22.65
N ALA A 85 -25.34 21.89 -23.93
CA ALA A 85 -25.75 22.99 -24.77
C ALA A 85 -27.10 23.59 -24.36
N VAL A 86 -27.19 24.91 -24.31
CA VAL A 86 -28.43 25.63 -23.93
C VAL A 86 -29.44 25.76 -25.07
N VAL A 87 -29.00 25.53 -26.31
CA VAL A 87 -29.79 25.46 -27.55
C VAL A 87 -29.19 24.39 -28.47
N PRO A 88 -29.98 23.78 -29.39
CA PRO A 88 -29.48 22.72 -30.27
C PRO A 88 -28.25 23.11 -31.11
N GLU A 89 -28.26 24.30 -31.70
CA GLU A 89 -27.19 24.86 -32.53
C GLU A 89 -25.97 25.31 -31.71
N GLY A 90 -26.11 25.35 -30.39
CA GLY A 90 -25.05 25.70 -29.43
C GLY A 90 -24.16 24.52 -29.05
N ARG A 91 -24.40 23.32 -29.57
CA ARG A 91 -23.53 22.16 -29.39
C ARG A 91 -22.19 22.33 -30.12
N ILE A 92 -21.14 21.66 -29.67
CA ILE A 92 -19.88 21.51 -30.42
C ILE A 92 -20.11 20.52 -31.56
N THR A 93 -20.60 19.32 -31.22
CA THR A 93 -20.87 18.23 -32.16
C THR A 93 -22.34 17.78 -32.09
N PRO A 94 -22.88 17.07 -33.09
CA PRO A 94 -24.24 16.56 -33.00
C PRO A 94 -24.48 15.60 -31.83
N GLN A 95 -23.41 14.98 -31.30
CA GLN A 95 -23.44 14.05 -30.18
C GLN A 95 -23.17 14.69 -28.81
N ASP A 96 -23.14 16.01 -28.72
CA ASP A 96 -23.02 16.71 -27.45
C ASP A 96 -24.30 16.59 -26.61
N SER A 97 -24.12 16.63 -25.29
CA SER A 97 -25.22 16.76 -24.34
C SER A 97 -25.94 18.11 -24.43
N GLY A 98 -27.20 18.13 -23.99
CA GLY A 98 -28.09 19.27 -24.14
C GLY A 98 -28.96 19.53 -22.94
N LEU A 99 -29.41 20.78 -22.79
CA LEU A 99 -30.37 21.18 -21.75
C LEU A 99 -31.35 22.26 -22.24
N TRP A 100 -31.69 22.23 -23.52
CA TRP A 100 -32.63 23.17 -24.16
C TRP A 100 -34.10 22.73 -24.07
N ASN A 101 -34.38 21.45 -23.77
CA ASN A 101 -35.73 20.89 -23.71
C ASN A 101 -36.00 20.23 -22.34
N ASP A 102 -37.26 20.28 -21.89
CA ASP A 102 -37.71 19.63 -20.65
C ASP A 102 -37.57 18.09 -20.73
N SER A 103 -37.57 17.51 -21.93
CA SER A 103 -37.32 16.08 -22.15
C SER A 103 -35.94 15.63 -21.63
N HIS A 104 -34.95 16.52 -21.56
CA HIS A 104 -33.59 16.19 -21.10
C HIS A 104 -33.49 16.04 -19.57
N ILE A 105 -34.48 16.54 -18.81
CA ILE A 105 -34.42 16.60 -17.34
C ILE A 105 -34.31 15.19 -16.74
N ASN A 106 -35.09 14.24 -17.25
CA ASN A 106 -35.15 12.89 -16.67
C ASN A 106 -33.84 12.13 -16.88
N ASP A 107 -33.21 12.28 -18.04
CA ASP A 107 -31.93 11.62 -18.33
C ASP A 107 -30.78 12.25 -17.54
N LEU A 108 -30.78 13.58 -17.41
CA LEU A 108 -29.85 14.27 -16.53
C LEU A 108 -30.05 13.84 -15.07
N LYS A 109 -31.31 13.77 -14.61
CA LYS A 109 -31.64 13.34 -13.25
C LYS A 109 -31.12 11.94 -12.95
N ARG A 110 -31.17 11.02 -13.90
CA ARG A 110 -30.63 9.66 -13.71
C ARG A 110 -29.13 9.66 -13.45
N VAL A 111 -28.37 10.52 -14.14
CA VAL A 111 -26.92 10.70 -13.88
C VAL A 111 -26.69 11.35 -12.52
N VAL A 112 -27.44 12.42 -12.21
CA VAL A 112 -27.38 13.13 -10.91
C VAL A 112 -27.65 12.19 -9.73
N ASP A 113 -28.69 11.36 -9.82
CA ASP A 113 -29.07 10.43 -8.76
C ASP A 113 -27.97 9.39 -8.52
N VAL A 114 -27.26 8.94 -9.56
CA VAL A 114 -26.12 8.03 -9.42
C VAL A 114 -24.94 8.74 -8.75
N ILE A 115 -24.57 9.95 -9.19
CA ILE A 115 -23.49 10.73 -8.56
C ILE A 115 -23.77 10.92 -7.05
N LYS A 116 -24.98 11.38 -6.71
CA LYS A 116 -25.39 11.59 -5.32
C LYS A 116 -25.40 10.32 -4.50
N SER A 117 -25.78 9.18 -5.09
CA SER A 117 -25.78 7.89 -4.39
C SER A 117 -24.39 7.43 -3.94
N GLN A 118 -23.34 7.98 -4.56
CA GLN A 118 -21.94 7.72 -4.21
C GLN A 118 -21.32 8.81 -3.32
N GLY A 119 -22.09 9.82 -2.90
CA GLY A 119 -21.63 10.86 -1.97
C GLY A 119 -20.90 12.05 -2.64
N SER A 120 -20.61 12.00 -3.94
CA SER A 120 -20.06 13.14 -4.68
C SER A 120 -21.12 14.20 -4.97
N THR A 121 -20.71 15.47 -5.06
CA THR A 121 -21.58 16.58 -5.44
C THR A 121 -21.78 16.60 -6.97
N PRO A 122 -23.04 16.62 -7.49
CA PRO A 122 -23.32 16.75 -8.91
C PRO A 122 -23.23 18.20 -9.36
N GLY A 123 -22.23 18.51 -10.19
CA GLY A 123 -22.10 19.75 -10.93
C GLY A 123 -22.50 19.57 -12.40
N ILE A 124 -22.80 20.67 -13.11
CA ILE A 124 -22.96 20.68 -14.57
C ILE A 124 -22.41 21.97 -15.16
N GLN A 125 -21.78 21.87 -16.32
CA GLN A 125 -21.41 23.03 -17.11
C GLN A 125 -22.45 23.30 -18.21
N ILE A 126 -23.12 24.45 -18.19
CA ILE A 126 -23.99 24.89 -19.28
C ILE A 126 -23.23 25.74 -20.29
N ALA A 127 -23.43 25.49 -21.58
CA ALA A 127 -22.55 25.99 -22.63
C ALA A 127 -23.25 26.39 -23.93
N HIS A 128 -22.52 27.16 -24.75
CA HIS A 128 -22.86 27.43 -26.14
C HIS A 128 -21.55 27.55 -26.95
N ALA A 129 -21.34 26.69 -27.94
CA ALA A 129 -20.09 26.56 -28.67
C ALA A 129 -19.79 27.75 -29.63
N GLY A 130 -20.83 28.49 -30.03
CA GLY A 130 -20.66 29.71 -30.82
C GLY A 130 -19.95 29.40 -32.14
N ARG A 131 -18.91 30.17 -32.50
CA ARG A 131 -18.21 30.03 -33.79
C ARG A 131 -17.39 28.73 -33.96
N LYS A 132 -17.42 27.86 -32.95
CA LYS A 132 -16.78 26.53 -32.94
C LYS A 132 -17.82 25.39 -32.91
N ALA A 133 -19.09 25.71 -33.11
CA ALA A 133 -20.18 24.74 -33.22
C ALA A 133 -20.14 23.96 -34.54
N SER A 134 -20.96 22.90 -34.62
CA SER A 134 -21.16 22.06 -35.81
C SER A 134 -19.91 21.31 -36.30
N MET A 135 -19.00 20.94 -35.41
CA MET A 135 -17.79 20.18 -35.74
C MET A 135 -17.98 18.68 -35.50
N SER A 136 -17.14 17.86 -36.12
CA SER A 136 -17.08 16.42 -35.89
C SER A 136 -16.55 16.08 -34.49
N PRO A 137 -16.99 14.96 -33.88
CA PRO A 137 -16.35 14.40 -32.70
C PRO A 137 -14.84 14.17 -32.92
N PRO A 138 -13.98 14.44 -31.92
CA PRO A 138 -12.53 14.36 -32.09
C PRO A 138 -11.99 13.00 -32.59
N PHE A 139 -12.66 11.89 -32.27
CA PHE A 139 -12.30 10.55 -32.73
C PHE A 139 -12.71 10.25 -34.18
N LYS A 140 -13.50 11.11 -34.82
CA LYS A 140 -13.80 11.07 -36.26
C LYS A 140 -12.87 11.97 -37.09
N GLY A 141 -12.23 12.95 -36.45
CA GLY A 141 -11.38 13.95 -37.09
C GLY A 141 -11.75 15.36 -36.65
N ASP A 142 -11.14 16.36 -37.29
CA ASP A 142 -11.40 17.79 -37.09
C ASP A 142 -11.92 18.40 -38.40
N TYR A 143 -13.23 18.30 -38.64
CA TYR A 143 -13.90 18.88 -39.80
C TYR A 143 -15.29 19.40 -39.44
N LEU A 144 -15.78 20.35 -40.24
CA LEU A 144 -17.14 20.85 -40.15
C LEU A 144 -18.12 19.75 -40.55
N GLU A 145 -19.02 19.39 -39.65
CA GLU A 145 -20.00 18.34 -39.87
C GLU A 145 -21.05 18.81 -40.90
N ALA A 146 -21.33 17.97 -41.89
CA ALA A 146 -22.30 18.28 -42.94
C ALA A 146 -23.73 18.14 -42.42
N GLU A 147 -24.69 18.86 -43.03
CA GLU A 147 -26.12 18.73 -42.68
C GLU A 147 -26.64 17.29 -42.83
N ALA A 148 -26.14 16.55 -43.83
CA ALA A 148 -26.50 15.15 -44.05
C ALA A 148 -26.08 14.23 -42.89
N ASP A 149 -25.07 14.63 -42.12
CA ASP A 149 -24.52 13.90 -40.96
C ASP A 149 -24.97 14.50 -39.62
N GLY A 150 -25.96 15.41 -39.67
CA GLY A 150 -26.55 16.06 -38.49
C GLY A 150 -25.89 17.37 -38.06
N GLY A 151 -24.95 17.90 -38.86
CA GLY A 151 -24.38 19.23 -38.66
C GLY A 151 -25.35 20.37 -39.00
N TRP A 152 -24.96 21.60 -38.68
CA TRP A 152 -25.70 22.85 -38.93
C TRP A 152 -24.74 23.98 -39.32
N PRO A 153 -23.98 23.85 -40.42
CA PRO A 153 -22.97 24.84 -40.81
C PRO A 153 -23.53 26.26 -40.99
N ASN A 154 -24.79 26.38 -41.41
CA ASN A 154 -25.48 27.67 -41.58
C ASN A 154 -26.10 28.23 -40.28
N GLY A 155 -26.15 27.43 -39.21
CA GLY A 155 -26.69 27.80 -37.90
C GLY A 155 -25.62 28.21 -36.87
N VAL A 156 -24.35 28.24 -37.27
CA VAL A 156 -23.23 28.64 -36.41
C VAL A 156 -23.28 30.15 -36.18
N VAL A 157 -23.13 30.58 -34.93
CA VAL A 157 -23.25 32.00 -34.52
C VAL A 157 -22.00 32.50 -33.79
N GLY A 158 -21.79 33.81 -33.78
CA GLY A 158 -20.69 34.44 -33.04
C GLY A 158 -20.89 35.93 -32.80
N PRO A 159 -19.96 36.60 -32.13
CA PRO A 159 -20.00 38.06 -31.97
C PRO A 159 -19.85 38.78 -33.31
N SER A 160 -19.12 38.20 -34.25
CA SER A 160 -18.79 38.75 -35.56
C SER A 160 -18.69 37.61 -36.58
N ASP A 161 -18.57 37.93 -37.87
CA ASP A 161 -18.70 36.98 -38.98
C ASP A 161 -17.38 36.26 -39.36
N ASN A 162 -16.39 36.31 -38.48
CA ASN A 162 -15.07 35.69 -38.63
C ASN A 162 -15.04 34.26 -38.05
N ALA A 163 -14.80 33.29 -38.93
CA ALA A 163 -14.59 31.89 -38.55
C ALA A 163 -13.40 31.73 -37.59
N TYR A 164 -13.43 30.69 -36.76
CA TYR A 164 -12.30 30.35 -35.89
C TYR A 164 -11.07 29.89 -36.68
N ALA A 165 -11.27 29.09 -37.72
CA ALA A 165 -10.24 28.57 -38.63
C ALA A 165 -10.81 28.36 -40.04
N PRO A 166 -9.98 28.19 -41.09
CA PRO A 166 -10.47 28.06 -42.47
C PRO A 166 -11.46 26.91 -42.73
N HIS A 167 -11.38 25.82 -41.97
CA HIS A 167 -12.26 24.65 -42.11
C HIS A 167 -13.51 24.71 -41.22
N TYR A 168 -13.70 25.80 -40.46
CA TYR A 168 -14.89 26.02 -39.65
C TYR A 168 -15.94 26.80 -40.44
N ALA A 169 -17.20 26.71 -40.01
CA ALA A 169 -18.27 27.52 -40.58
C ALA A 169 -18.01 29.02 -40.38
N LYS A 170 -18.45 29.83 -41.35
CA LYS A 170 -18.54 31.27 -41.19
C LYS A 170 -19.72 31.57 -40.24
N PRO A 171 -19.50 32.13 -39.04
CA PRO A 171 -20.59 32.38 -38.11
C PRO A 171 -21.49 33.51 -38.58
N HIS A 172 -22.79 33.41 -38.28
CA HIS A 172 -23.71 34.53 -38.27
C HIS A 172 -23.39 35.46 -37.10
N ALA A 173 -23.23 36.76 -37.38
CA ALA A 173 -23.00 37.77 -36.35
C ALA A 173 -24.32 38.06 -35.64
N LEU A 174 -24.40 37.68 -34.36
CA LEU A 174 -25.64 37.83 -33.58
C LEU A 174 -26.13 39.28 -33.55
N THR A 175 -27.42 39.47 -33.69
CA THR A 175 -28.10 40.74 -33.40
C THR A 175 -28.27 40.93 -31.89
N VAL A 176 -28.51 42.16 -31.45
CA VAL A 176 -28.81 42.46 -30.04
C VAL A 176 -30.05 41.68 -29.54
N GLN A 177 -31.03 41.44 -30.41
CA GLN A 177 -32.21 40.66 -30.06
C GLN A 177 -31.88 39.18 -29.84
N GLU A 178 -31.07 38.58 -30.71
CA GLU A 178 -30.62 37.19 -30.57
C GLU A 178 -29.75 37.00 -29.32
N ILE A 179 -28.89 37.99 -28.99
CA ILE A 179 -28.13 37.99 -27.74
C ILE A 179 -29.07 37.90 -26.52
N LYS A 180 -30.13 38.72 -26.49
CA LYS A 180 -31.13 38.69 -25.39
C LYS A 180 -31.90 37.37 -25.33
N GLN A 181 -32.21 36.77 -26.47
CA GLN A 181 -32.84 35.46 -26.52
C GLN A 181 -31.92 34.38 -25.95
N LEU A 182 -30.62 34.41 -26.29
CA LEU A 182 -29.65 33.47 -25.75
C LEU A 182 -29.45 33.62 -24.23
N VAL A 183 -29.51 34.85 -23.68
CA VAL A 183 -29.53 35.04 -22.21
C VAL A 183 -30.66 34.21 -21.59
N GLN A 184 -31.86 34.24 -22.17
CA GLN A 184 -32.99 33.43 -21.70
C GLN A 184 -32.71 31.93 -21.84
N SER A 185 -32.07 31.47 -22.92
CA SER A 185 -31.71 30.06 -23.09
C SER A 185 -30.79 29.55 -21.97
N PHE A 186 -29.82 30.37 -21.53
CA PHE A 186 -28.98 30.04 -20.36
C PHE A 186 -29.80 29.95 -19.06
N VAL A 187 -30.76 30.87 -18.86
CA VAL A 187 -31.68 30.82 -17.71
C VAL A 187 -32.51 29.54 -17.72
N ASP A 188 -33.10 29.20 -18.87
CA ASP A 188 -33.96 28.03 -18.98
C ASP A 188 -33.17 26.73 -18.73
N ALA A 189 -31.93 26.66 -19.21
CA ALA A 189 -31.02 25.55 -18.92
C ALA A 189 -30.68 25.45 -17.42
N ALA A 190 -30.40 26.58 -16.75
CA ALA A 190 -30.16 26.61 -15.30
C ALA A 190 -31.37 26.11 -14.50
N VAL A 191 -32.59 26.51 -14.88
CA VAL A 191 -33.84 26.05 -14.25
C VAL A 191 -34.02 24.54 -14.45
N ARG A 192 -33.70 24.00 -15.63
CA ARG A 192 -33.75 22.55 -15.89
C ARG A 192 -32.69 21.78 -15.10
N ALA A 193 -31.49 22.33 -14.96
CA ALA A 193 -30.43 21.75 -14.13
C ALA A 193 -30.88 21.64 -12.66
N ASP A 194 -31.51 22.68 -12.13
CA ASP A 194 -32.04 22.68 -10.76
C ASP A 194 -33.12 21.61 -10.57
N LYS A 195 -34.09 21.53 -11.51
CA LYS A 195 -35.14 20.50 -11.53
C LYS A 195 -34.57 19.07 -11.59
N ALA A 196 -33.44 18.87 -12.28
CA ALA A 196 -32.77 17.57 -12.34
C ALA A 196 -32.00 17.22 -11.05
N GLY A 197 -31.82 18.18 -10.13
CA GLY A 197 -31.17 17.97 -8.84
C GLY A 197 -29.69 18.35 -8.79
N ILE A 198 -29.19 19.12 -9.77
CA ILE A 198 -27.84 19.67 -9.77
C ILE A 198 -27.63 20.56 -8.53
N GLU A 199 -26.43 20.50 -7.96
CA GLU A 199 -26.07 21.25 -6.75
C GLU A 199 -25.06 22.37 -7.03
N VAL A 200 -24.24 22.24 -8.08
CA VAL A 200 -23.31 23.28 -8.54
C VAL A 200 -23.52 23.54 -10.03
N LEU A 201 -23.83 24.78 -10.39
CA LEU A 201 -23.95 25.19 -11.79
C LEU A 201 -22.68 25.92 -12.22
N GLU A 202 -22.09 25.53 -13.35
CA GLU A 202 -20.97 26.23 -13.97
C GLU A 202 -21.40 26.82 -15.32
N ILE A 203 -21.13 28.10 -15.55
CA ILE A 203 -21.33 28.75 -16.85
C ILE A 203 -20.03 28.66 -17.65
N HIS A 204 -20.10 28.11 -18.87
CA HIS A 204 -18.94 28.04 -19.74
C HIS A 204 -18.67 29.38 -20.45
N ALA A 205 -17.64 30.10 -20.00
CA ALA A 205 -17.18 31.34 -20.61
C ALA A 205 -15.69 31.31 -21.00
N ALA A 206 -15.24 30.14 -21.51
CA ALA A 206 -13.85 29.85 -21.82
C ALA A 206 -13.70 29.19 -23.20
N HIS A 207 -12.46 28.81 -23.53
CA HIS A 207 -12.07 27.96 -24.66
C HIS A 207 -12.47 28.48 -26.05
N GLY A 208 -12.75 29.78 -26.20
CA GLY A 208 -13.14 30.38 -27.47
C GLY A 208 -14.56 30.05 -27.94
N TYR A 209 -15.38 29.45 -27.07
CA TYR A 209 -16.80 29.29 -27.32
C TYR A 209 -17.54 30.63 -27.18
N LEU A 210 -18.87 30.63 -27.17
CA LEU A 210 -19.66 31.84 -27.40
C LEU A 210 -19.25 33.00 -26.47
N LEU A 211 -19.40 32.89 -25.15
CA LEU A 211 -19.09 33.99 -24.23
C LEU A 211 -17.60 34.39 -24.28
N SER A 212 -16.69 33.42 -24.31
CA SER A 212 -15.24 33.67 -24.44
C SER A 212 -14.90 34.44 -25.71
N SER A 213 -15.57 34.14 -26.83
CA SER A 213 -15.35 34.83 -28.09
C SER A 213 -15.87 36.27 -28.08
N PHE A 214 -16.87 36.61 -27.26
CA PHE A 214 -17.29 37.99 -27.03
C PHE A 214 -16.25 38.77 -26.22
N PHE A 215 -15.60 38.12 -25.25
CA PHE A 215 -14.64 38.77 -24.37
C PHE A 215 -13.41 39.27 -25.11
N SER A 216 -12.88 38.55 -26.10
CA SER A 216 -11.65 38.93 -26.79
C SER A 216 -11.87 39.86 -27.98
N GLY A 217 -11.09 40.94 -28.05
CA GLY A 217 -11.07 41.83 -29.22
C GLY A 217 -10.51 41.15 -30.48
N ASN A 218 -9.83 40.01 -30.36
CA ASN A 218 -9.35 39.23 -31.51
C ASN A 218 -10.50 38.58 -32.29
N SER A 219 -11.56 38.16 -31.59
CA SER A 219 -12.74 37.51 -32.17
C SER A 219 -13.95 38.42 -32.29
N ASN A 220 -14.12 39.36 -31.36
CA ASN A 220 -15.24 40.29 -31.33
C ASN A 220 -14.88 41.60 -32.04
N LYS A 221 -15.41 41.80 -33.24
CA LYS A 221 -15.22 43.00 -34.08
C LYS A 221 -16.47 43.89 -34.12
N ARG A 222 -17.38 43.73 -33.17
CA ARG A 222 -18.61 44.53 -33.09
C ARG A 222 -18.29 46.00 -32.78
N THR A 223 -19.16 46.87 -33.27
CA THR A 223 -19.11 48.32 -33.05
C THR A 223 -20.30 48.85 -32.25
N ASP A 224 -21.20 47.96 -31.82
CA ASP A 224 -22.33 48.27 -30.94
C ASP A 224 -21.96 48.11 -29.45
N GLU A 225 -22.95 48.12 -28.56
CA GLU A 225 -22.74 48.02 -27.11
C GLU A 225 -22.15 46.68 -26.62
N TYR A 226 -21.95 45.70 -27.51
CA TYR A 226 -21.36 44.39 -27.19
C TYR A 226 -19.94 44.21 -27.75
N GLY A 227 -19.30 45.23 -28.31
CA GLY A 227 -17.88 45.18 -28.73
C GLY A 227 -17.11 46.48 -28.57
N GLY A 228 -15.82 46.44 -28.94
CA GLY A 228 -14.88 47.53 -28.75
C GLY A 228 -14.28 47.55 -27.33
N SER A 229 -14.81 48.39 -26.44
CA SER A 229 -14.25 48.55 -25.10
C SER A 229 -14.33 47.27 -24.26
N PHE A 230 -13.54 47.18 -23.20
CA PHE A 230 -13.59 46.08 -22.23
C PHE A 230 -15.01 45.90 -21.68
N GLU A 231 -15.66 46.99 -21.26
CA GLU A 231 -17.00 46.99 -20.67
C GLU A 231 -18.06 46.44 -21.64
N ASN A 232 -17.93 46.79 -22.93
CA ASN A 232 -18.84 46.30 -23.96
C ASN A 232 -18.60 44.81 -24.26
N ARG A 233 -17.34 44.38 -24.39
CA ARG A 233 -16.99 42.98 -24.70
C ARG A 233 -17.46 42.01 -23.62
N ILE A 234 -17.40 42.40 -22.34
CA ILE A 234 -17.86 41.55 -21.24
C ILE A 234 -19.36 41.61 -20.99
N ARG A 235 -20.08 42.60 -21.57
CA ARG A 235 -21.49 42.88 -21.28
C ARG A 235 -22.38 41.66 -21.40
N PHE A 236 -22.26 40.91 -22.49
CA PHE A 236 -23.08 39.70 -22.70
C PHE A 236 -22.82 38.64 -21.62
N GLY A 237 -21.55 38.40 -21.25
CA GLY A 237 -21.22 37.48 -20.16
C GLY A 237 -21.79 37.93 -18.82
N LEU A 238 -21.75 39.23 -18.52
CA LEU A 238 -22.35 39.79 -17.30
C LEU A 238 -23.89 39.66 -17.30
N GLU A 239 -24.53 39.88 -18.44
CA GLU A 239 -25.99 39.71 -18.61
C GLU A 239 -26.41 38.25 -18.38
N VAL A 240 -25.66 37.29 -18.94
CA VAL A 240 -25.89 35.85 -18.71
C VAL A 240 -25.70 35.50 -17.24
N VAL A 241 -24.56 35.86 -16.63
CA VAL A 241 -24.28 35.55 -15.23
C VAL A 241 -25.33 36.14 -14.30
N LYS A 242 -25.72 37.40 -14.53
CA LYS A 242 -26.78 38.04 -13.75
C LYS A 242 -28.11 37.30 -13.88
N ALA A 243 -28.56 37.05 -15.11
CA ALA A 243 -29.85 36.42 -15.34
C ALA A 243 -29.91 34.98 -14.79
N VAL A 244 -28.82 34.21 -14.97
CA VAL A 244 -28.70 32.87 -14.39
C VAL A 244 -28.66 32.93 -12.88
N ARG A 245 -27.92 33.86 -12.27
CA ARG A 245 -27.89 34.01 -10.81
C ARG A 245 -29.27 34.33 -10.25
N ASP A 246 -30.03 35.22 -10.90
CA ASP A 246 -31.38 35.61 -10.50
C ASP A 246 -32.37 34.42 -10.57
N ALA A 247 -32.12 33.41 -11.41
CA ALA A 247 -32.95 32.22 -11.56
C ALA A 247 -32.45 30.98 -10.79
N TRP A 248 -31.15 30.86 -10.54
CA TRP A 248 -30.52 29.77 -9.80
C TRP A 248 -30.77 29.96 -8.29
N PRO A 249 -31.06 28.92 -7.49
CA PRO A 249 -31.33 29.09 -6.06
C PRO A 249 -30.16 29.71 -5.30
N ASP A 250 -30.41 30.80 -4.55
CA ASP A 250 -29.36 31.60 -3.89
C ASP A 250 -28.45 30.82 -2.93
N HIS A 251 -28.96 29.74 -2.35
CA HIS A 251 -28.21 28.87 -1.44
C HIS A 251 -27.29 27.88 -2.16
N LYS A 252 -27.41 27.73 -3.48
CA LYS A 252 -26.55 26.85 -4.30
C LYS A 252 -25.39 27.62 -4.96
N PRO A 253 -24.19 27.02 -5.02
CA PRO A 253 -23.04 27.60 -5.71
C PRO A 253 -23.29 27.89 -7.21
N LEU A 254 -22.78 29.03 -7.68
CA LEU A 254 -22.66 29.38 -9.09
C LEU A 254 -21.20 29.61 -9.45
N TRP A 255 -20.69 28.82 -10.38
CA TRP A 255 -19.32 28.86 -10.88
C TRP A 255 -19.29 29.44 -12.30
N VAL A 256 -18.17 30.03 -12.69
CA VAL A 256 -17.92 30.43 -14.08
C VAL A 256 -16.53 29.99 -14.50
N ARG A 257 -16.44 29.29 -15.62
CA ARG A 257 -15.14 28.93 -16.22
C ARG A 257 -14.71 29.99 -17.22
N ILE A 258 -13.47 30.47 -17.12
CA ILE A 258 -12.91 31.45 -18.07
C ILE A 258 -11.58 31.00 -18.67
N SER A 259 -11.29 31.47 -19.88
CA SER A 259 -9.94 31.43 -20.43
C SER A 259 -9.20 32.68 -19.96
N CYS A 260 -8.19 32.51 -19.11
CA CYS A 260 -7.51 33.62 -18.45
C CYS A 260 -6.52 34.37 -19.36
N ALA A 261 -6.06 33.72 -20.44
CA ALA A 261 -5.20 34.31 -21.46
C ALA A 261 -5.36 33.55 -22.78
N GLU A 262 -5.03 34.17 -23.91
CA GLU A 262 -5.15 33.57 -25.26
C GLU A 262 -3.82 33.14 -25.90
N TYR A 263 -2.69 33.40 -25.25
CA TYR A 263 -1.34 33.08 -25.75
C TYR A 263 -0.97 33.75 -27.09
N VAL A 264 -1.62 34.87 -27.44
CA VAL A 264 -1.13 35.77 -28.50
C VAL A 264 0.21 36.37 -28.10
N ASN A 265 0.32 36.75 -26.81
CA ASN A 265 1.61 36.98 -26.17
C ASN A 265 2.22 35.63 -25.76
N PRO A 266 3.50 35.34 -26.12
CA PRO A 266 4.17 34.10 -25.71
C PRO A 266 4.41 34.01 -24.20
N ASP A 267 4.45 35.14 -23.49
CA ASP A 267 4.39 35.15 -22.04
C ASP A 267 2.93 34.94 -21.60
N PRO A 268 2.61 33.84 -20.90
CA PRO A 268 1.27 33.56 -20.39
C PRO A 268 0.68 34.67 -19.52
N MET A 269 1.54 35.41 -18.81
CA MET A 269 1.16 36.53 -17.93
C MET A 269 1.36 37.90 -18.60
N GLY A 270 1.76 37.90 -19.87
CA GLY A 270 1.95 39.09 -20.68
C GLY A 270 0.63 39.76 -21.05
N SER A 271 0.67 41.08 -21.25
CA SER A 271 -0.52 41.83 -21.67
C SER A 271 -0.81 41.61 -23.16
N ASP A 272 -2.12 41.60 -23.48
CA ASP A 272 -2.70 41.64 -24.81
C ASP A 272 -3.93 42.57 -24.77
N PRO A 273 -3.71 43.91 -24.89
CA PRO A 273 -4.79 44.89 -24.74
C PRO A 273 -5.80 44.85 -25.89
N ASP A 274 -5.38 44.39 -27.07
CA ASP A 274 -6.24 44.26 -28.26
C ASP A 274 -7.01 42.93 -28.29
N GLY A 275 -6.57 41.94 -27.51
CA GLY A 275 -7.19 40.64 -27.33
C GLY A 275 -7.70 40.39 -25.92
N TRP A 276 -7.21 39.33 -25.28
CA TRP A 276 -7.62 38.91 -23.95
C TRP A 276 -6.44 38.37 -23.13
N ASP A 277 -6.25 38.95 -21.95
CA ASP A 277 -5.14 38.66 -21.05
C ASP A 277 -5.60 38.48 -19.59
N ILE A 278 -4.64 38.14 -18.72
CA ILE A 278 -4.89 37.90 -17.31
C ILE A 278 -5.39 39.14 -16.57
N TYR A 279 -4.94 40.34 -16.96
CA TYR A 279 -5.36 41.59 -16.32
C TYR A 279 -6.84 41.88 -16.57
N GLN A 280 -7.32 41.65 -17.79
CA GLN A 280 -8.74 41.72 -18.12
C GLN A 280 -9.54 40.61 -17.44
N SER A 281 -8.98 39.41 -17.32
CA SER A 281 -9.59 38.29 -16.60
C SER A 281 -9.79 38.59 -15.11
N CYS A 282 -8.81 39.21 -14.44
CA CYS A 282 -8.97 39.66 -13.05
C CYS A 282 -10.08 40.70 -12.89
N LYS A 283 -10.18 41.67 -13.83
CA LYS A 283 -11.28 42.65 -13.84
C LYS A 283 -12.63 41.99 -14.04
N LEU A 284 -12.73 41.04 -14.98
CA LEU A 284 -13.96 40.29 -15.24
C LEU A 284 -14.37 39.48 -14.01
N ALA A 285 -13.43 38.77 -13.38
CA ALA A 285 -13.68 38.00 -12.16
C ALA A 285 -14.19 38.88 -11.01
N ALA A 286 -13.67 40.11 -10.88
CA ALA A 286 -14.17 41.07 -9.91
C ALA A 286 -15.61 41.53 -10.21
N GLU A 287 -15.99 41.69 -11.48
CA GLU A 287 -17.38 41.96 -11.86
C GLU A 287 -18.30 40.75 -11.59
N PHE A 288 -17.85 39.53 -11.91
CA PHE A 288 -18.58 38.30 -11.60
C PHE A 288 -18.82 38.13 -10.10
N LYS A 289 -17.84 38.44 -9.26
CA LYS A 289 -18.00 38.45 -7.80
C LYS A 289 -19.13 39.37 -7.35
N LYS A 290 -19.24 40.58 -7.93
CA LYS A 290 -20.34 41.52 -7.60
C LYS A 290 -21.72 40.97 -7.99
N LEU A 291 -21.77 40.11 -9.00
CA LEU A 291 -22.98 39.44 -9.46
C LEU A 291 -23.28 38.14 -8.70
N GLY A 292 -22.51 37.78 -7.67
CA GLY A 292 -22.77 36.60 -6.85
C GLY A 292 -22.27 35.28 -7.44
N VAL A 293 -21.27 35.34 -8.32
CA VAL A 293 -20.45 34.16 -8.67
C VAL A 293 -19.58 33.80 -7.47
N ASP A 294 -19.52 32.52 -7.17
CA ASP A 294 -18.82 32.02 -5.99
C ASP A 294 -17.41 31.55 -6.32
N VAL A 295 -17.20 30.92 -7.48
CA VAL A 295 -15.90 30.37 -7.92
C VAL A 295 -15.63 30.70 -9.40
N VAL A 296 -14.37 31.02 -9.71
CA VAL A 296 -13.87 31.09 -11.09
C VAL A 296 -13.01 29.85 -11.38
N ASP A 297 -13.44 29.01 -12.33
CA ASP A 297 -12.61 27.92 -12.89
C ASP A 297 -11.64 28.51 -13.92
N CYS A 298 -10.35 28.45 -13.60
CA CYS A 298 -9.30 29.19 -14.27
C CYS A 298 -8.60 28.33 -15.33
N SER A 299 -9.08 28.40 -16.58
CA SER A 299 -8.43 27.77 -17.74
C SER A 299 -7.78 28.82 -18.66
N SER A 300 -7.48 28.48 -19.93
CA SER A 300 -6.85 29.38 -20.89
C SER A 300 -7.07 28.94 -22.34
N GLY A 301 -6.83 29.88 -23.26
CA GLY A 301 -6.78 29.66 -24.71
C GLY A 301 -8.09 29.22 -25.36
N GLY A 302 -7.95 28.56 -26.51
CA GLY A 302 -9.02 27.99 -27.31
C GLY A 302 -9.71 28.95 -28.29
N ASN A 303 -9.48 30.26 -28.18
CA ASN A 303 -10.09 31.26 -29.05
C ASN A 303 -9.25 31.61 -30.29
N ILE A 304 -7.93 31.47 -30.24
CA ILE A 304 -7.05 31.82 -31.35
C ILE A 304 -6.38 30.56 -31.89
N GLN A 305 -6.40 30.38 -33.22
CA GLN A 305 -5.72 29.29 -33.89
C GLN A 305 -4.21 29.58 -34.01
N GLY A 306 -3.38 28.53 -33.94
CA GLY A 306 -1.95 28.62 -34.25
C GLY A 306 -1.07 29.19 -33.13
N VAL A 307 -1.66 29.48 -31.96
CA VAL A 307 -0.91 29.87 -30.76
C VAL A 307 -0.18 28.66 -30.16
N LYS A 308 0.93 28.94 -29.46
CA LYS A 308 1.70 27.91 -28.76
C LYS A 308 1.32 27.89 -27.29
N TYR A 309 0.91 26.71 -26.81
CA TYR A 309 0.60 26.49 -25.39
C TYR A 309 1.86 26.06 -24.65
N PRO A 310 2.14 26.62 -23.45
CA PRO A 310 3.21 26.16 -22.58
C PRO A 310 2.76 24.88 -21.85
N SER A 311 2.61 23.79 -22.58
CA SER A 311 2.04 22.51 -22.12
C SER A 311 2.94 21.76 -21.12
N ALA A 312 3.16 22.35 -19.96
CA ALA A 312 3.84 21.77 -18.81
C ALA A 312 2.84 21.48 -17.68
N PRO A 313 3.15 20.59 -16.72
CA PRO A 313 2.35 20.43 -15.50
C PRO A 313 2.05 21.77 -14.83
N MET A 314 0.83 21.93 -14.31
CA MET A 314 0.38 23.11 -13.55
C MET A 314 0.44 24.47 -14.28
N TYR A 315 0.58 24.51 -15.61
CA TYR A 315 0.84 25.76 -16.35
C TYR A 315 -0.25 26.86 -16.23
N GLN A 316 -1.47 26.51 -15.81
CA GLN A 316 -2.56 27.47 -15.59
C GLN A 316 -2.73 27.87 -14.10
N VAL A 317 -2.00 27.26 -13.16
CA VAL A 317 -2.14 27.54 -11.71
C VAL A 317 -1.89 29.02 -11.40
N GLN A 318 -0.93 29.64 -12.08
CA GLN A 318 -0.62 31.07 -11.96
C GLN A 318 -1.83 31.98 -12.27
N PHE A 319 -2.76 31.55 -13.13
CA PHE A 319 -3.97 32.32 -13.42
C PHE A 319 -4.96 32.25 -12.26
N SER A 320 -5.15 31.07 -11.68
CA SER A 320 -5.95 30.89 -10.46
C SER A 320 -5.41 31.74 -9.33
N GLU A 321 -4.09 31.72 -9.10
CA GLU A 321 -3.44 32.53 -8.08
C GLU A 321 -3.67 34.02 -8.31
N ALA A 322 -3.46 34.50 -9.54
CA ALA A 322 -3.66 35.91 -9.89
C ALA A 322 -5.12 36.35 -9.70
N ILE A 323 -6.09 35.58 -10.18
CA ILE A 323 -7.52 35.92 -10.02
C ILE A 323 -7.91 35.92 -8.54
N LYS A 324 -7.49 34.89 -7.79
CA LYS A 324 -7.76 34.79 -6.35
C LYS A 324 -7.22 36.00 -5.60
N ARG A 325 -5.99 36.43 -5.91
CA ARG A 325 -5.35 37.59 -5.28
C ARG A 325 -5.99 38.92 -5.68
N GLU A 326 -6.17 39.16 -6.97
CA GLU A 326 -6.58 40.47 -7.49
C GLU A 326 -8.09 40.72 -7.42
N ALA A 327 -8.92 39.69 -7.60
CA ALA A 327 -10.39 39.79 -7.53
C ALA A 327 -10.96 39.36 -6.16
N GLY A 328 -10.17 38.66 -5.34
CA GLY A 328 -10.59 38.18 -4.03
C GLY A 328 -11.78 37.21 -4.10
N ILE A 329 -11.89 36.44 -5.17
CA ILE A 329 -12.92 35.40 -5.38
C ILE A 329 -12.27 34.03 -5.22
N GLN A 330 -13.05 33.01 -4.83
CA GLN A 330 -12.53 31.65 -4.79
C GLN A 330 -12.23 31.17 -6.21
N THR A 331 -11.23 30.30 -6.35
CA THR A 331 -10.80 29.80 -7.66
C THR A 331 -10.62 28.30 -7.67
N ALA A 332 -10.93 27.70 -8.82
CA ALA A 332 -10.54 26.34 -9.13
C ALA A 332 -9.34 26.35 -10.10
N ALA A 333 -8.30 25.59 -9.77
CA ALA A 333 -7.16 25.39 -10.65
C ALA A 333 -7.33 24.10 -11.47
N VAL A 334 -6.96 24.18 -12.74
CA VAL A 334 -6.98 23.07 -13.70
C VAL A 334 -5.73 23.14 -14.57
N GLY A 335 -5.41 22.07 -15.31
CA GLY A 335 -4.37 22.10 -16.34
C GLY A 335 -3.15 21.26 -15.99
N LEU A 336 -3.18 20.01 -16.44
CA LEU A 336 -2.10 19.05 -16.23
C LEU A 336 -1.70 18.91 -14.75
N ILE A 337 -2.69 18.94 -13.85
CA ILE A 337 -2.53 18.53 -12.47
C ILE A 337 -2.85 17.03 -12.45
N VAL A 338 -1.80 16.22 -12.36
CA VAL A 338 -1.87 14.75 -12.50
C VAL A 338 -1.28 13.99 -11.31
N GLU A 339 -0.71 14.71 -10.34
CA GLU A 339 -0.16 14.16 -9.10
C GLU A 339 -0.91 14.74 -7.89
N GLY A 340 -1.24 13.89 -6.92
CA GLY A 340 -1.90 14.32 -5.68
C GLY A 340 -1.04 15.29 -4.86
N THR A 341 0.29 15.11 -4.88
CA THR A 341 1.26 15.98 -4.20
C THR A 341 1.30 17.39 -4.78
N ASP A 342 1.22 17.54 -6.11
CA ASP A 342 1.09 18.83 -6.78
C ASP A 342 -0.23 19.51 -6.42
N ALA A 343 -1.34 18.76 -6.45
CA ALA A 343 -2.66 19.24 -6.07
C ALA A 343 -2.69 19.79 -4.63
N GLU A 344 -2.11 19.04 -3.67
CA GLU A 344 -1.97 19.49 -2.29
C GLU A 344 -1.10 20.74 -2.17
N GLN A 345 0.03 20.78 -2.89
CA GLN A 345 0.95 21.92 -2.82
C GLN A 345 0.30 23.23 -3.30
N ILE A 346 -0.53 23.18 -4.35
CA ILE A 346 -1.30 24.33 -4.85
C ILE A 346 -2.21 24.90 -3.76
N LEU A 347 -2.90 24.03 -3.02
CA LEU A 347 -3.80 24.41 -1.92
C LEU A 347 -3.02 24.95 -0.71
N GLN A 348 -1.88 24.34 -0.37
CA GLN A 348 -1.03 24.79 0.72
C GLN A 348 -0.46 26.19 0.45
N LYS A 349 -0.04 26.46 -0.80
CA LYS A 349 0.41 27.77 -1.27
C LYS A 349 -0.72 28.78 -1.46
N ASN A 350 -1.98 28.41 -1.21
CA ASN A 350 -3.17 29.25 -1.38
C ASN A 350 -3.33 29.79 -2.82
N GLN A 351 -2.89 29.00 -3.81
CA GLN A 351 -2.97 29.35 -5.24
C GLN A 351 -4.34 29.01 -5.85
N ALA A 352 -5.13 28.16 -5.17
CA ALA A 352 -6.51 27.82 -5.51
C ALA A 352 -7.28 27.41 -4.25
N ASP A 353 -8.61 27.35 -4.35
CA ASP A 353 -9.49 26.76 -3.33
C ASP A 353 -9.93 25.34 -3.67
N TYR A 354 -9.98 25.03 -4.98
CA TYR A 354 -10.38 23.74 -5.53
C TYR A 354 -9.38 23.29 -6.60
N ILE A 355 -9.25 21.97 -6.75
CA ILE A 355 -8.45 21.34 -7.79
C ILE A 355 -9.38 20.59 -8.72
N LEU A 356 -9.29 20.88 -10.02
CA LEU A 356 -10.00 20.14 -11.05
C LEU A 356 -9.01 19.36 -11.92
N ALA A 357 -9.25 18.06 -12.06
CA ALA A 357 -8.53 17.21 -12.99
C ALA A 357 -9.48 16.69 -14.08
N ALA A 358 -8.93 16.51 -15.28
CA ALA A 358 -9.69 16.08 -16.45
C ALA A 358 -9.16 14.73 -16.97
N ARG A 359 -8.16 14.78 -17.87
CA ARG A 359 -7.56 13.61 -18.51
C ARG A 359 -7.06 12.54 -17.53
N GLU A 360 -6.66 12.94 -16.31
CA GLU A 360 -6.22 11.97 -15.31
C GLU A 360 -7.36 11.07 -14.86
N PHE A 361 -8.55 11.62 -14.58
CA PHE A 361 -9.75 10.82 -14.29
C PHE A 361 -10.20 9.92 -15.45
N LEU A 362 -9.91 10.28 -16.71
CA LEU A 362 -10.20 9.42 -17.86
C LEU A 362 -9.25 8.21 -17.94
N ARG A 363 -8.00 8.36 -17.48
CA ARG A 363 -7.00 7.27 -17.47
C ARG A 363 -7.16 6.41 -16.23
N ASP A 364 -7.31 7.07 -15.09
CA ASP A 364 -7.44 6.47 -13.79
C ASP A 364 -8.60 7.12 -13.01
N SER A 365 -9.76 6.46 -13.07
CA SER A 365 -10.92 6.86 -12.26
C SER A 365 -10.61 6.87 -10.75
N ALA A 366 -9.60 6.11 -10.29
CA ALA A 366 -9.20 6.03 -8.90
C ALA A 366 -8.20 7.12 -8.48
N PHE A 367 -8.01 8.18 -9.28
CA PHE A 367 -7.05 9.26 -9.00
C PHE A 367 -7.16 9.87 -7.59
N VAL A 368 -8.36 9.93 -7.00
CA VAL A 368 -8.55 10.37 -5.60
C VAL A 368 -7.91 9.39 -4.61
N LEU A 369 -8.08 8.08 -4.85
CA LEU A 369 -7.47 7.03 -4.02
C LEU A 369 -5.94 7.05 -4.15
N VAL A 370 -5.44 7.17 -5.38
CA VAL A 370 -4.00 7.30 -5.66
C VAL A 370 -3.41 8.55 -4.99
N SER A 371 -4.14 9.68 -5.04
CA SER A 371 -3.74 10.92 -4.38
C SER A 371 -3.68 10.76 -2.86
N ALA A 372 -4.64 10.04 -2.26
CA ALA A 372 -4.67 9.78 -0.83
C ALA A 372 -3.47 8.92 -0.41
N GLN A 373 -3.16 7.87 -1.16
CA GLN A 373 -1.99 7.04 -0.93
C GLN A 373 -0.69 7.85 -1.03
N ALA A 374 -0.54 8.69 -2.07
CA ALA A 374 0.65 9.52 -2.26
C ALA A 374 0.85 10.58 -1.16
N LEU A 375 -0.23 10.97 -0.47
CA LEU A 375 -0.23 11.96 0.60
C LEU A 375 -0.28 11.35 2.01
N ASP A 376 -0.22 10.02 2.09
CA ASP A 376 -0.35 9.25 3.33
C ASP A 376 -1.62 9.63 4.09
N VAL A 377 -2.76 9.66 3.39
CA VAL A 377 -4.08 9.95 3.98
C VAL A 377 -4.93 8.69 3.91
N ASN A 378 -5.39 8.22 5.07
CA ASN A 378 -6.30 7.09 5.09
C ASN A 378 -7.73 7.58 4.80
N ILE A 379 -8.30 7.18 3.67
CA ILE A 379 -9.64 7.59 3.25
C ILE A 379 -10.63 6.43 3.28
N LYS A 380 -11.92 6.79 3.38
CA LYS A 380 -13.03 5.87 3.18
C LYS A 380 -13.03 5.37 1.73
N PHE A 381 -12.99 4.05 1.56
CA PHE A 381 -13.31 3.41 0.27
C PHE A 381 -14.82 3.29 0.11
N PRO A 382 -15.33 3.10 -1.12
CA PRO A 382 -16.74 2.70 -1.29
C PRO A 382 -17.04 1.46 -0.46
N ASN A 383 -18.24 1.40 0.14
CA ASN A 383 -18.68 0.26 0.97
C ASN A 383 -18.43 -1.08 0.26
N GLN A 384 -18.65 -1.12 -1.06
CA GLN A 384 -18.47 -2.31 -1.89
C GLN A 384 -16.99 -2.65 -2.19
N TYR A 385 -16.05 -1.76 -1.88
CA TYR A 385 -14.62 -1.92 -2.15
C TYR A 385 -13.78 -1.89 -0.87
N GLU A 386 -14.39 -1.87 0.32
CA GLU A 386 -13.63 -1.88 1.59
C GLU A 386 -12.70 -3.09 1.69
N TRP A 387 -13.11 -4.26 1.18
CA TRP A 387 -12.25 -5.46 1.16
C TRP A 387 -11.06 -5.37 0.19
N ALA A 388 -11.06 -4.39 -0.71
CA ALA A 388 -9.94 -4.08 -1.60
C ALA A 388 -9.03 -2.97 -1.04
N GLN A 389 -9.45 -2.30 0.04
CA GLN A 389 -8.57 -1.46 0.82
C GLN A 389 -7.54 -2.39 1.44
N GLN A 390 -6.35 -2.47 0.85
CA GLN A 390 -5.21 -2.93 1.61
C GLN A 390 -5.13 -1.98 2.79
N ASN A 391 -5.21 -2.51 4.01
CA ASN A 391 -5.15 -1.71 5.22
C ASN A 391 -3.89 -0.85 5.16
N SER A 392 -4.04 0.40 4.72
CA SER A 392 -3.12 1.50 5.03
C SER A 392 -3.18 1.85 6.53
N GLY A 393 -3.84 1.02 7.34
CA GLY A 393 -3.69 0.99 8.79
C GLY A 393 -2.27 0.68 9.26
N ASN A 394 -1.33 0.34 8.37
CA ASN A 394 0.05 0.07 8.74
C ASN A 394 1.04 0.86 7.88
N ASN A 395 1.03 2.19 7.99
CA ASN A 395 2.30 2.94 8.07
C ASN A 395 2.78 3.05 9.53
N VAL A 396 2.14 2.27 10.41
CA VAL A 396 2.45 2.10 11.81
C VAL A 396 3.51 1.02 11.91
N THR A 397 4.71 1.39 12.37
CA THR A 397 5.79 0.43 12.64
C THR A 397 5.39 -0.51 13.77
N ILE A 398 6.03 -1.66 13.94
CA ILE A 398 5.73 -2.59 15.04
C ILE A 398 5.75 -1.86 16.37
N LEU A 399 6.71 -0.94 16.58
CA LEU A 399 6.78 -0.14 17.80
C LEU A 399 5.53 0.71 18.02
N GLN A 400 5.06 1.39 16.97
CA GLN A 400 3.84 2.20 17.05
C GLN A 400 2.60 1.32 17.25
N ALA A 401 2.54 0.16 16.58
CA ALA A 401 1.42 -0.77 16.69
C ALA A 401 1.32 -1.35 18.12
N LEU A 402 2.46 -1.60 18.77
CA LEU A 402 2.51 -2.02 20.17
C LEU A 402 2.07 -0.91 21.15
N ASN A 403 2.26 0.36 20.80
CA ASN A 403 1.85 1.49 21.62
C ASN A 403 0.37 1.87 21.43
N ASP A 404 -0.16 1.73 20.22
CA ASP A 404 -1.52 2.14 19.84
C ASP A 404 -2.57 1.07 20.19
N THR A 405 -2.15 -0.18 20.27
CA THR A 405 -3.02 -1.24 20.75
C THR A 405 -3.19 -1.09 22.26
N ASN A 406 -4.39 -0.72 22.71
CA ASN A 406 -4.82 -0.82 24.12
C ASN A 406 -4.81 -2.28 24.65
N SER A 407 -4.16 -3.22 23.95
CA SER A 407 -3.92 -4.57 24.38
C SER A 407 -2.82 -4.55 25.45
N SER A 408 -3.20 -4.93 26.66
CA SER A 408 -2.31 -5.01 27.83
C SER A 408 -0.99 -5.79 27.62
N PRO A 409 -0.87 -6.81 26.72
CA PRO A 409 0.40 -7.50 26.49
C PRO A 409 1.44 -6.63 25.76
N ALA A 410 1.00 -5.79 24.81
CA ALA A 410 1.88 -5.03 23.93
C ALA A 410 2.53 -3.82 24.64
N LEU A 411 1.75 -3.06 25.41
CA LEU A 411 2.24 -1.94 26.23
C LEU A 411 3.25 -2.40 27.29
N LYS A 412 3.01 -3.56 27.92
CA LYS A 412 3.92 -4.13 28.92
C LYS A 412 5.16 -4.74 28.31
N PHE A 413 5.07 -5.27 27.08
CA PHE A 413 6.25 -5.68 26.33
C PHE A 413 7.12 -4.48 25.96
N VAL A 414 6.54 -3.31 25.62
CA VAL A 414 7.30 -2.07 25.39
C VAL A 414 7.94 -1.54 26.67
N GLU A 415 7.25 -1.58 27.82
CA GLU A 415 7.86 -1.30 29.14
C GLU A 415 8.98 -2.32 29.48
N PHE A 416 8.84 -3.57 29.06
CA PHE A 416 9.85 -4.62 29.19
C PHE A 416 11.08 -4.34 28.32
N LEU A 417 10.90 -3.88 27.07
CA LEU A 417 12.00 -3.47 26.16
C LEU A 417 12.92 -2.43 26.84
N GLN A 418 12.36 -1.47 27.59
CA GLN A 418 13.09 -0.36 28.23
C GLN A 418 14.13 -0.81 29.27
N SER A 419 14.03 -2.04 29.78
CA SER A 419 14.94 -2.58 30.79
C SER A 419 16.18 -3.30 30.22
N SER A 420 16.25 -3.48 28.89
CA SER A 420 17.37 -4.16 28.22
C SER A 420 18.57 -3.23 27.94
N PRO A 421 19.83 -3.69 28.09
CA PRO A 421 21.00 -2.94 27.63
C PRO A 421 21.02 -2.73 26.10
N ASP A 422 20.32 -3.57 25.31
CA ASP A 422 20.23 -3.46 23.84
C ASP A 422 18.96 -2.75 23.37
N TYR A 423 18.24 -2.10 24.29
CA TYR A 423 16.95 -1.48 24.05
C TYR A 423 16.92 -0.62 22.78
N GLN A 424 17.95 0.20 22.57
CA GLN A 424 17.98 1.11 21.43
C GLN A 424 18.07 0.39 20.09
N SER A 425 18.90 -0.65 19.96
CA SER A 425 19.07 -1.41 18.72
C SER A 425 17.77 -2.13 18.33
N ILE A 426 17.04 -2.64 19.32
CA ILE A 426 15.75 -3.32 19.11
C ILE A 426 14.67 -2.29 18.74
N LEU A 427 14.63 -1.14 19.42
CA LEU A 427 13.75 -0.05 19.05
C LEU A 427 14.00 0.42 17.62
N ASP A 428 15.25 0.56 17.21
CA ASP A 428 15.60 1.01 15.87
C ASP A 428 15.06 0.04 14.81
N ILE A 429 15.13 -1.27 15.03
CA ILE A 429 14.53 -2.30 14.15
C ILE A 429 12.99 -2.21 14.16
N LEU A 430 12.38 -2.13 15.34
CA LEU A 430 10.92 -2.10 15.47
C LEU A 430 10.30 -0.80 14.96
N ASN A 431 11.09 0.28 14.88
CA ASN A 431 10.67 1.61 14.43
C ASN A 431 11.15 1.95 13.01
N ASP A 432 12.01 1.14 12.39
CA ASP A 432 12.45 1.34 11.01
C ASP A 432 11.38 0.80 10.04
N PRO A 433 10.74 1.66 9.22
CA PRO A 433 9.73 1.23 8.25
C PRO A 433 10.25 0.28 7.17
N SER A 434 11.58 0.22 6.96
CA SER A 434 12.20 -0.67 5.97
C SER A 434 12.54 -2.06 6.53
N SER A 435 12.45 -2.24 7.85
CA SER A 435 12.63 -3.53 8.48
C SER A 435 11.50 -4.50 8.08
N ASN A 436 11.77 -5.80 8.16
CA ASN A 436 10.80 -6.84 7.82
C ASN A 436 10.97 -8.01 8.79
N VAL A 437 10.25 -7.99 9.90
CA VAL A 437 10.45 -8.95 11.00
C VAL A 437 9.13 -9.55 11.50
N THR A 438 9.22 -10.72 12.14
CA THR A 438 8.12 -11.29 12.91
C THR A 438 8.50 -11.27 14.39
N LEU A 439 7.65 -10.69 15.22
CA LEU A 439 7.82 -10.59 16.67
C LEU A 439 6.82 -11.52 17.37
N PHE A 440 7.29 -12.34 18.31
CA PHE A 440 6.43 -13.13 19.18
C PHE A 440 6.34 -12.48 20.57
N VAL A 441 5.14 -12.22 21.08
CA VAL A 441 4.92 -11.50 22.35
C VAL A 441 4.15 -12.40 23.33
N PRO A 442 4.65 -12.63 24.56
CA PRO A 442 3.91 -13.39 25.57
C PRO A 442 2.57 -12.72 25.95
N SER A 443 1.54 -13.52 26.19
CA SER A 443 0.22 -13.02 26.60
C SER A 443 0.20 -12.43 28.03
N ASP A 444 -0.86 -11.69 28.35
CA ASP A 444 -1.08 -11.10 29.68
C ASP A 444 -1.09 -12.12 30.83
N GLN A 445 -1.56 -13.34 30.55
CA GLN A 445 -1.62 -14.41 31.54
C GLN A 445 -0.20 -14.83 31.95
N VAL A 446 0.72 -14.92 30.99
CA VAL A 446 2.14 -15.22 31.22
C VAL A 446 2.78 -14.12 32.05
N TYR A 447 2.42 -12.86 31.79
CA TYR A 447 2.87 -11.72 32.60
C TYR A 447 2.34 -11.76 34.05
N TYR A 448 1.06 -12.09 34.24
CA TYR A 448 0.47 -12.24 35.56
C TYR A 448 1.19 -13.30 36.39
N GLU A 449 1.48 -14.44 35.76
CA GLU A 449 2.20 -15.55 36.38
C GLU A 449 3.63 -15.15 36.79
N ALA A 450 4.28 -14.24 36.04
CA ALA A 450 5.63 -13.75 36.33
C ALA A 450 5.72 -12.76 37.48
N THR A 451 4.68 -11.93 37.62
CA THR A 451 4.75 -10.72 38.45
C THR A 451 3.80 -10.75 39.63
N GLY A 452 2.82 -11.65 39.63
CA GLY A 452 1.71 -11.68 40.58
C GLY A 452 0.76 -10.48 40.45
N GLN A 453 0.88 -9.64 39.42
CA GLN A 453 0.05 -8.44 39.22
C GLN A 453 -1.03 -8.66 38.16
N GLN A 454 -2.28 -8.73 38.60
CA GLN A 454 -3.42 -8.94 37.70
C GLN A 454 -3.56 -7.72 36.77
N PRO A 455 -3.68 -7.90 35.43
CA PRO A 455 -3.80 -6.78 34.52
C PRO A 455 -5.00 -5.87 34.88
N PRO A 456 -4.87 -4.54 34.69
CA PRO A 456 -6.02 -3.65 34.82
C PRO A 456 -7.08 -4.08 33.79
N ALA A 457 -8.34 -4.12 34.22
CA ALA A 457 -9.45 -4.49 33.35
C ALA A 457 -9.47 -3.58 32.10
N PRO A 458 -9.80 -4.11 30.91
CA PRO A 458 -9.97 -3.29 29.72
C PRO A 458 -10.93 -2.16 30.05
N VAL A 459 -10.49 -0.91 29.84
CA VAL A 459 -11.39 0.24 29.96
C VAL A 459 -12.45 0.06 28.88
N PRO A 460 -13.74 -0.10 29.21
CA PRO A 460 -14.76 -0.25 28.20
C PRO A 460 -14.74 0.98 27.29
N ALA A 461 -14.76 0.76 25.97
CA ALA A 461 -14.98 1.83 25.01
C ALA A 461 -16.18 2.67 25.46
N PRO A 462 -16.17 4.01 25.31
CA PRO A 462 -17.27 4.84 25.77
C PRO A 462 -18.56 4.39 25.08
N VAL A 463 -19.43 3.73 25.82
CA VAL A 463 -20.76 3.38 25.36
C VAL A 463 -21.52 4.68 25.25
N GLY A 464 -21.67 5.19 24.02
CA GLY A 464 -22.53 6.33 23.71
C GLY A 464 -23.98 6.01 24.04
N ASN A 465 -24.37 6.24 25.29
CA ASN A 465 -25.71 6.00 25.77
C ASN A 465 -26.64 7.10 25.25
N THR A 466 -27.44 6.78 24.23
CA THR A 466 -28.62 7.57 23.85
C THR A 466 -29.78 7.20 24.76
N THR A 467 -29.96 7.93 25.85
CA THR A 467 -31.20 7.85 26.66
C THR A 467 -32.14 9.00 26.32
N THR A 468 -33.34 8.62 25.87
CA THR A 468 -34.51 9.48 25.76
C THR A 468 -35.33 9.41 27.07
N GLY A 469 -35.71 10.58 27.61
CA GLY A 469 -37.04 10.81 28.16
C GLY A 469 -37.37 10.52 29.64
N THR A 470 -37.50 11.63 30.40
CA THR A 470 -38.61 12.01 31.32
C THR A 470 -38.59 11.71 32.85
N ASN A 471 -38.64 12.83 33.60
CA ASN A 471 -39.35 13.17 34.87
C ASN A 471 -39.14 12.37 36.18
N SER A 472 -38.60 13.01 37.23
CA SER A 472 -39.40 13.71 38.28
C SER A 472 -38.57 14.17 39.52
N THR A 473 -38.87 15.40 39.96
CA THR A 473 -38.91 15.99 41.32
C THR A 473 -37.93 15.67 42.47
N ASN A 474 -37.43 16.77 43.06
CA ASN A 474 -37.14 17.07 44.48
C ASN A 474 -36.02 16.31 45.24
N ALA A 475 -34.95 17.03 45.62
CA ALA A 475 -34.78 17.62 46.96
C ALA A 475 -33.30 17.89 47.33
N THR A 476 -33.08 19.06 47.97
CA THR A 476 -32.03 19.39 48.97
C THR A 476 -30.54 19.39 48.60
N THR A 477 -30.00 20.62 48.49
CA THR A 477 -28.63 21.03 48.85
C THR A 477 -28.48 21.15 50.39
N PRO A 478 -27.33 21.55 51.02
CA PRO A 478 -26.05 22.03 50.48
C PRO A 478 -24.77 21.55 51.24
N SER A 479 -23.63 22.11 50.79
CA SER A 479 -22.38 22.43 51.52
C SER A 479 -21.15 21.65 51.00
N SER A 480 -19.98 22.24 50.75
CA SER A 480 -19.49 23.62 50.88
C SER A 480 -18.06 23.70 50.29
N THR A 481 -17.66 24.92 49.88
CA THR A 481 -16.28 25.50 49.91
C THR A 481 -15.23 24.85 48.96
N THR A 482 -14.40 25.56 48.18
CA THR A 482 -14.00 26.99 48.11
C THR A 482 -13.30 27.22 46.76
N ALA A 483 -13.35 28.47 46.27
CA ALA A 483 -12.57 29.02 45.15
C ALA A 483 -11.03 28.92 45.38
N VAL A 484 -10.12 29.07 44.41
CA VAL A 484 -9.76 30.33 43.71
C VAL A 484 -8.77 30.05 42.55
N ALA A 485 -8.97 30.83 41.48
CA ALA A 485 -8.13 31.27 40.35
C ALA A 485 -6.63 30.91 40.23
N GLY A 486 -6.21 30.70 38.97
CA GLY A 486 -5.20 31.58 38.34
C GLY A 486 -3.98 30.92 37.69
N GLY A 487 -3.92 30.94 36.35
CA GLY A 487 -2.75 31.39 35.58
C GLY A 487 -1.65 30.38 35.18
N GLY A 488 -1.54 30.15 33.86
CA GLY A 488 -0.30 30.41 33.11
C GLY A 488 0.80 29.34 33.01
N GLY A 489 0.68 28.45 32.00
CA GLY A 489 1.78 27.89 31.20
C GLY A 489 2.72 26.83 31.83
N PRO A 490 3.67 26.32 31.03
CA PRO A 490 3.56 25.18 30.12
C PRO A 490 3.71 23.82 30.86
N VAL A 491 2.98 22.78 30.46
CA VAL A 491 3.14 21.46 31.10
C VAL A 491 4.37 20.75 30.53
N ALA A 492 5.23 20.37 31.47
CA ALA A 492 6.52 19.75 31.31
C ALA A 492 6.46 18.33 30.76
N SER A 493 7.57 17.94 30.12
CA SER A 493 8.03 16.56 29.97
C SER A 493 7.96 15.82 31.31
N SER A 494 7.05 14.85 31.44
CA SER A 494 7.03 13.94 32.57
C SER A 494 7.97 12.76 32.31
N SER A 495 9.08 12.73 33.05
CA SER A 495 9.89 11.53 33.26
C SER A 495 9.03 10.44 33.91
N VAL A 496 8.84 9.32 33.21
CA VAL A 496 8.20 8.12 33.76
C VAL A 496 9.16 7.51 34.80
N ALA A 497 8.67 7.33 36.02
CA ALA A 497 9.40 6.64 37.07
C ALA A 497 9.48 5.14 36.73
N ALA A 498 10.66 4.54 36.84
CA ALA A 498 10.88 3.12 36.60
C ALA A 498 9.97 2.27 37.50
N GLY A 499 9.07 1.48 36.89
CA GLY A 499 8.26 0.47 37.57
C GLY A 499 9.12 -0.68 38.10
N PRO A 500 8.56 -1.58 38.95
CA PRO A 500 9.29 -2.72 39.49
C PRO A 500 9.72 -3.68 38.37
N THR A 501 10.94 -4.20 38.45
CA THR A 501 11.48 -5.20 37.52
C THR A 501 10.77 -6.54 37.70
N ALA A 502 10.09 -7.02 36.66
CA ALA A 502 9.43 -8.33 36.63
C ALA A 502 10.45 -9.48 36.74
N ASP A 503 10.20 -10.48 37.59
CA ASP A 503 11.07 -11.65 37.80
C ASP A 503 10.62 -12.84 36.93
N TRP A 504 10.84 -12.70 35.62
CA TRP A 504 10.43 -13.66 34.60
C TRP A 504 11.06 -15.05 34.74
N LYS A 505 12.11 -15.19 35.55
CA LYS A 505 12.71 -16.50 35.90
C LYS A 505 11.72 -17.46 36.55
N SER A 506 10.69 -16.91 37.19
CA SER A 506 9.65 -17.68 37.89
C SER A 506 8.60 -18.33 36.98
N VAL A 507 8.45 -17.88 35.72
CA VAL A 507 7.46 -18.44 34.74
C VAL A 507 8.08 -19.48 33.83
N THR A 508 9.39 -19.46 33.70
CA THR A 508 10.16 -20.40 32.87
C THR A 508 10.44 -21.74 33.56
N THR A 509 9.81 -22.02 34.71
CA THR A 509 10.18 -23.12 35.64
C THR A 509 9.98 -24.54 35.10
N ASP A 510 9.33 -24.72 33.95
CA ASP A 510 9.24 -26.01 33.26
C ASP A 510 10.45 -26.30 32.36
N ALA A 511 11.34 -25.32 32.14
CA ALA A 511 12.63 -25.50 31.50
C ALA A 511 13.74 -25.46 32.57
N PRO A 512 14.53 -26.53 32.77
CA PRO A 512 15.58 -26.62 33.82
C PRO A 512 16.72 -25.57 33.74
N PHE A 513 16.61 -24.56 32.87
CA PHE A 513 17.75 -23.83 32.30
C PHE A 513 17.56 -22.31 32.27
N ALA A 514 16.49 -21.77 32.87
CA ALA A 514 16.16 -20.33 32.90
C ALA A 514 17.22 -19.43 33.55
N ASP A 515 18.10 -19.98 34.38
CA ASP A 515 19.14 -19.22 35.09
C ASP A 515 20.37 -18.87 34.23
N GLN A 516 20.46 -19.37 32.98
CA GLN A 516 21.65 -19.25 32.13
C GLN A 516 21.61 -18.14 31.08
N PHE A 517 20.43 -17.57 30.78
CA PHE A 517 20.29 -16.53 29.76
C PHE A 517 20.16 -15.14 30.39
N SER A 518 20.81 -14.15 29.78
CA SER A 518 20.53 -12.77 30.14
C SER A 518 19.15 -12.36 29.61
N PHE A 519 18.61 -11.30 30.20
CA PHE A 519 17.34 -10.72 29.76
C PHE A 519 17.33 -10.35 28.27
N ALA A 520 18.47 -9.86 27.76
CA ALA A 520 18.62 -9.52 26.36
C ALA A 520 18.55 -10.76 25.46
N ASP A 521 19.18 -11.87 25.85
CA ASP A 521 19.23 -13.10 25.05
C ASP A 521 17.83 -13.71 24.81
N LEU A 522 16.96 -13.64 25.81
CA LEU A 522 15.57 -14.10 25.69
C LEU A 522 14.78 -13.20 24.73
N LEU A 523 14.96 -11.88 24.83
CA LEU A 523 14.21 -10.91 24.04
C LEU A 523 14.53 -11.02 22.54
N THR A 524 15.80 -11.11 22.16
CA THR A 524 16.16 -11.20 20.74
C THR A 524 15.79 -12.55 20.12
N TYR A 525 15.60 -13.59 20.92
CA TYR A 525 15.08 -14.88 20.46
C TYR A 525 13.60 -14.83 20.05
N HIS A 526 12.85 -13.82 20.48
CA HIS A 526 11.47 -13.59 20.05
C HIS A 526 11.35 -12.79 18.74
N LEU A 527 12.47 -12.24 18.23
CA LEU A 527 12.52 -11.51 16.97
C LEU A 527 13.08 -12.41 15.86
N VAL A 528 12.30 -12.59 14.80
CA VAL A 528 12.63 -13.42 13.63
C VAL A 528 12.73 -12.55 12.37
N ASN A 529 13.68 -12.88 11.52
CA ASN A 529 13.83 -12.22 10.22
C ASN A 529 12.72 -12.65 9.24
N GLY A 530 12.08 -11.66 8.60
CA GLY A 530 10.98 -11.83 7.66
C GLY A 530 9.60 -11.77 8.30
N SER A 531 8.63 -11.22 7.57
CA SER A 531 7.21 -11.23 7.90
C SER A 531 6.56 -12.55 7.51
N ILE A 532 6.04 -13.28 8.51
CA ILE A 532 5.46 -14.60 8.35
C ILE A 532 3.94 -14.50 8.49
N GLN A 533 3.19 -14.98 7.50
CA GLN A 533 1.73 -15.05 7.52
C GLN A 533 1.29 -16.50 7.73
N LEU A 534 0.59 -16.78 8.83
CA LEU A 534 0.07 -18.11 9.12
C LEU A 534 -1.24 -18.34 8.35
N ASN A 535 -1.32 -19.41 7.54
CA ASN A 535 -2.53 -19.78 6.80
C ASN A 535 -2.93 -21.24 7.10
N SER A 536 -4.23 -21.54 7.13
CA SER A 536 -4.76 -22.84 7.56
C SER A 536 -4.51 -24.00 6.57
N THR A 537 -4.01 -23.71 5.38
CA THR A 537 -3.86 -24.67 4.27
C THR A 537 -2.50 -25.35 4.16
N GLN A 538 -1.52 -25.00 5.00
CA GLN A 538 -0.16 -25.56 4.92
C GLN A 538 0.17 -26.48 6.10
N ASN A 539 0.28 -27.78 5.85
CA ASN A 539 1.01 -28.70 6.73
C ASN A 539 2.52 -28.52 6.48
N ALA A 540 3.19 -27.66 7.25
CA ALA A 540 4.63 -27.45 7.11
C ALA A 540 5.29 -27.17 8.46
N THR A 541 6.46 -27.79 8.68
CA THR A 541 7.44 -27.38 9.70
C THR A 541 8.39 -26.38 9.04
N ILE A 542 8.45 -25.15 9.55
CA ILE A 542 9.29 -24.08 9.00
C ILE A 542 10.40 -23.75 10.00
N VAL A 543 11.64 -23.65 9.50
CA VAL A 543 12.80 -23.18 10.28
C VAL A 543 12.91 -21.67 10.14
N LEU A 544 12.91 -20.96 11.27
CA LEU A 544 12.94 -19.51 11.37
C LEU A 544 14.30 -19.04 11.91
N ASN A 545 14.84 -17.96 11.34
CA ASN A 545 16.11 -17.37 11.78
C ASN A 545 15.87 -16.22 12.76
N THR A 546 16.35 -16.36 14.00
CA THR A 546 16.26 -15.31 15.03
C THR A 546 17.35 -14.24 14.86
N LEU A 547 17.08 -13.03 15.36
CA LEU A 547 17.94 -11.85 15.20
C LEU A 547 18.87 -11.62 16.41
N LEU A 548 19.51 -12.65 17.00
CA LEU A 548 20.40 -12.48 18.16
C LEU A 548 21.61 -11.57 17.84
N THR A 549 21.67 -10.39 18.47
CA THR A 549 22.81 -9.45 18.38
C THR A 549 23.15 -8.88 19.77
N ASN A 550 23.85 -9.66 20.61
CA ASN A 550 24.59 -9.07 21.73
C ASN A 550 25.95 -9.76 21.93
N SER A 551 26.89 -8.95 22.40
CA SER A 551 28.34 -9.10 22.58
C SER A 551 28.84 -10.35 23.33
N THR A 552 28.00 -11.04 24.09
CA THR A 552 28.36 -12.35 24.69
C THR A 552 28.30 -13.46 23.65
N VAL A 553 27.37 -13.34 22.69
CA VAL A 553 27.18 -14.25 21.54
C VAL A 553 27.83 -13.70 20.27
N ASP A 554 28.20 -12.42 20.19
CA ASP A 554 29.03 -11.91 19.07
C ASP A 554 30.44 -12.51 19.03
N LYS A 555 30.89 -13.19 20.09
CA LYS A 555 32.08 -14.06 20.04
C LYS A 555 31.81 -15.40 19.34
N LEU A 556 30.54 -15.77 19.14
CA LEU A 556 30.08 -17.04 18.57
C LEU A 556 29.35 -16.87 17.21
N GLY A 557 28.78 -15.71 16.89
CA GLY A 557 28.40 -15.32 15.52
C GLY A 557 27.21 -16.04 14.85
N TYR A 558 26.21 -16.57 15.58
CA TYR A 558 25.05 -17.26 14.96
C TYR A 558 23.72 -17.02 15.71
N GLY A 559 22.62 -16.85 14.95
CA GLY A 559 21.25 -16.88 15.46
C GLY A 559 20.73 -18.32 15.59
N LEU A 560 20.03 -18.64 16.69
CA LEU A 560 19.49 -19.97 16.96
C LEU A 560 18.15 -20.16 16.22
N PRO A 561 17.93 -21.28 15.50
CA PRO A 561 16.70 -21.48 14.76
C PRO A 561 15.48 -21.71 15.68
N LEU A 562 14.30 -21.28 15.22
CA LEU A 562 13.00 -21.65 15.78
C LEU A 562 12.25 -22.56 14.79
N LEU A 563 11.45 -23.48 15.29
CA LEU A 563 10.55 -24.32 14.52
C LEU A 563 9.13 -23.79 14.66
N LEU A 564 8.47 -23.56 13.52
CA LEU A 564 7.05 -23.21 13.44
C LEU A 564 6.29 -24.42 12.88
N GLN A 565 5.31 -24.92 13.63
CA GLN A 565 4.59 -26.16 13.33
C GLN A 565 3.07 -25.99 13.47
N GLN A 566 2.31 -26.69 12.63
CA GLN A 566 0.85 -26.79 12.74
C GLN A 566 0.49 -28.12 13.39
N GLN A 567 -0.27 -28.12 14.49
CA GLN A 567 -0.74 -29.36 15.12
C GLN A 567 -1.87 -29.98 14.28
N GLN A 568 -1.65 -31.20 13.76
CA GLN A 568 -2.74 -32.03 13.26
C GLN A 568 -3.53 -32.59 14.46
N GLN A 569 -4.83 -32.31 14.51
CA GLN A 569 -5.70 -33.03 15.45
C GLN A 569 -5.70 -34.52 15.07
N GLN A 570 -5.03 -35.35 15.87
CA GLN A 570 -5.28 -36.79 15.86
C GLN A 570 -6.71 -37.00 16.37
N GLN A 571 -7.62 -37.38 15.47
CA GLN A 571 -8.92 -37.92 15.87
C GLN A 571 -8.69 -39.30 16.49
N ASP A 572 -8.47 -39.32 17.80
CA ASP A 572 -8.43 -40.58 18.54
C ASP A 572 -9.77 -41.30 18.47
N GLN A 573 -9.68 -42.58 18.12
CA GLN A 573 -10.76 -43.53 18.00
C GLN A 573 -11.49 -43.72 19.33
N GLN A 574 -12.70 -43.18 19.46
CA GLN A 574 -13.75 -43.77 20.31
C GLN A 574 -15.11 -43.73 19.60
N GLN A 575 -15.28 -44.62 18.61
CA GLN A 575 -16.62 -45.10 18.27
C GLN A 575 -17.03 -46.17 19.28
N GLN A 576 -17.85 -45.81 20.26
CA GLN A 576 -18.78 -46.76 20.85
C GLN A 576 -20.08 -46.05 21.30
N GLY A 577 -21.13 -46.24 20.48
CA GLY A 577 -22.50 -46.48 20.95
C GLY A 577 -23.35 -45.29 21.39
N GLY A 578 -24.33 -44.93 20.57
CA GLY A 578 -25.55 -44.26 21.04
C GLY A 578 -26.27 -43.42 19.99
N GLN A 579 -27.28 -44.01 19.33
CA GLN A 579 -28.30 -43.26 18.60
C GLN A 579 -29.22 -42.52 19.57
N ASP A 580 -29.53 -41.25 19.31
CA ASP A 580 -30.88 -40.71 19.06
C ASP A 580 -31.05 -39.21 19.41
N GLN A 581 -31.93 -38.55 18.63
CA GLN A 581 -32.65 -37.28 18.83
C GLN A 581 -32.07 -35.95 18.26
N VAL A 582 -32.50 -35.68 17.02
CA VAL A 582 -33.11 -34.46 16.44
C VAL A 582 -33.24 -33.20 17.31
N GLY A 583 -32.82 -32.04 16.76
CA GLY A 583 -33.40 -30.72 17.07
C GLY A 583 -32.42 -29.54 17.00
N GLY A 584 -32.20 -28.98 15.80
CA GLY A 584 -31.18 -27.98 15.51
C GLY A 584 -31.31 -26.63 16.23
N THR A 585 -30.18 -26.19 16.79
CA THR A 585 -29.91 -24.83 17.24
C THR A 585 -28.73 -24.26 16.45
N THR A 586 -28.96 -23.11 15.82
CA THR A 586 -28.00 -22.07 15.38
C THR A 586 -26.52 -22.48 15.28
N ASN A 587 -26.06 -22.75 14.06
CA ASN A 587 -24.64 -22.73 13.72
C ASN A 587 -24.13 -21.28 13.76
N SER A 588 -23.51 -20.89 14.88
CA SER A 588 -22.41 -19.94 14.86
C SER A 588 -21.20 -20.69 14.30
N SER A 589 -20.83 -20.38 13.06
CA SER A 589 -19.56 -20.81 12.48
C SER A 589 -18.42 -20.05 13.18
N GLU A 590 -17.97 -20.56 14.33
CA GLU A 590 -16.61 -20.31 14.81
C GLU A 590 -15.66 -20.93 13.77
N GLY A 591 -14.88 -20.08 13.12
CA GLY A 591 -13.91 -20.49 12.12
C GLY A 591 -12.86 -21.39 12.73
N ALA A 592 -12.67 -22.57 12.14
CA ALA A 592 -11.57 -23.47 12.43
C ALA A 592 -10.23 -22.81 12.06
N GLY A 593 -9.57 -22.16 13.03
CA GLY A 593 -8.16 -21.78 12.96
C GLY A 593 -7.30 -22.94 13.47
N GLY A 594 -6.28 -23.35 12.72
CA GLY A 594 -5.35 -24.39 13.16
C GLY A 594 -4.49 -23.92 14.34
N ASN A 595 -4.22 -24.80 15.31
CA ASN A 595 -3.29 -24.53 16.41
C ASN A 595 -1.85 -24.55 15.87
N TRP A 596 -1.19 -23.39 15.88
CA TRP A 596 0.23 -23.26 15.54
C TRP A 596 1.09 -23.23 16.80
N THR A 597 2.26 -23.85 16.76
CA THR A 597 3.29 -23.77 17.82
C THR A 597 4.60 -23.21 17.27
N VAL A 598 5.32 -22.47 18.10
CA VAL A 598 6.66 -21.95 17.81
C VAL A 598 7.61 -22.24 18.97
N GLY A 599 8.80 -22.75 18.68
CA GLY A 599 9.80 -23.06 19.72
C GLY A 599 11.02 -23.82 19.19
N SER A 600 11.85 -24.35 20.09
CA SER A 600 13.09 -25.05 19.73
C SER A 600 12.89 -26.52 19.37
N GLY A 601 11.68 -27.07 19.60
CA GLY A 601 11.37 -28.48 19.39
C GLY A 601 11.96 -29.43 20.45
N MET A 602 12.58 -28.90 21.51
CA MET A 602 13.15 -29.66 22.64
C MET A 602 12.35 -29.51 23.94
N GLY A 603 11.06 -29.18 23.82
CA GLY A 603 10.22 -28.80 24.96
C GLY A 603 10.26 -27.29 25.23
N GLY A 604 9.16 -26.74 25.75
CA GLY A 604 9.00 -25.29 25.94
C GLY A 604 8.39 -24.54 24.75
N ASP A 605 7.90 -25.24 23.72
CA ASP A 605 7.20 -24.61 22.59
C ASP A 605 5.93 -23.85 23.06
N ALA A 606 5.70 -22.69 22.46
CA ALA A 606 4.58 -21.82 22.75
C ALA A 606 3.49 -21.96 21.68
N ASN A 607 2.22 -22.04 22.10
CA ASN A 607 1.08 -21.96 21.21
C ASN A 607 0.88 -20.51 20.75
N ILE A 608 0.60 -20.33 19.47
CA ILE A 608 0.30 -19.03 18.87
C ILE A 608 -1.21 -18.77 18.98
N MET A 609 -1.57 -17.69 19.66
CA MET A 609 -2.94 -17.21 19.77
C MET A 609 -3.32 -16.42 18.50
N THR A 610 -3.62 -17.14 17.42
CA THR A 610 -3.83 -16.56 16.07
C THR A 610 -4.95 -15.51 15.98
N ASN A 611 -5.90 -15.53 16.91
CA ASN A 611 -7.00 -14.56 16.99
C ASN A 611 -6.55 -13.16 17.46
N GLU A 612 -5.30 -12.98 17.90
CA GLU A 612 -4.74 -11.73 18.43
C GLU A 612 -3.52 -11.25 17.62
N THR A 613 -3.52 -11.49 16.30
CA THR A 613 -2.40 -11.08 15.43
C THR A 613 -2.42 -9.58 15.16
N ILE A 614 -1.30 -8.89 15.36
CA ILE A 614 -1.12 -7.48 15.01
C ILE A 614 -0.26 -7.42 13.74
N GLN A 615 -0.79 -6.80 12.68
CA GLN A 615 -0.01 -6.51 11.48
C GLN A 615 0.62 -5.13 11.64
N ALA A 616 1.83 -4.91 11.11
CA ALA A 616 2.52 -3.62 11.11
C ALA A 616 3.19 -3.35 9.75
N SER A 617 3.68 -2.12 9.53
CA SER A 617 4.27 -1.68 8.24
C SER A 617 5.58 -2.41 7.91
N ASN A 618 6.33 -2.72 8.96
CA ASN A 618 7.64 -3.35 8.93
C ASN A 618 7.63 -4.80 9.49
N GLY A 619 6.46 -5.44 9.58
CA GLY A 619 6.37 -6.83 10.01
C GLY A 619 5.06 -7.30 10.64
N MET A 620 5.14 -8.39 11.42
CA MET A 620 4.01 -9.07 12.07
C MET A 620 4.28 -9.30 13.56
N VAL A 621 3.24 -9.21 14.39
CA VAL A 621 3.30 -9.57 15.82
C VAL A 621 2.29 -10.67 16.13
N TYR A 622 2.77 -11.75 16.75
CA TYR A 622 1.95 -12.87 17.21
C TYR A 622 1.98 -12.98 18.73
N ILE A 623 0.82 -13.16 19.35
CA ILE A 623 0.72 -13.43 20.78
C ILE A 623 0.94 -14.92 21.05
N ILE A 624 1.77 -15.23 22.04
CA ILE A 624 2.12 -16.59 22.44
C ILE A 624 1.80 -16.86 23.91
N ASP A 625 1.51 -18.11 24.23
CA ASP A 625 1.09 -18.53 25.58
C ASP A 625 2.25 -18.84 26.54
N LYS A 626 3.50 -18.72 26.09
CA LYS A 626 4.73 -18.96 26.87
C LYS A 626 5.86 -18.05 26.39
N ILE A 627 6.95 -17.99 27.14
CA ILE A 627 8.19 -17.32 26.71
C ILE A 627 9.03 -18.30 25.90
N LEU A 628 9.56 -17.84 24.76
CA LEU A 628 10.54 -18.60 23.98
C LEU A 628 11.91 -18.56 24.66
N VAL A 629 12.50 -19.74 24.85
CA VAL A 629 13.82 -19.88 25.49
C VAL A 629 14.79 -20.51 24.48
N PRO A 630 15.98 -19.93 24.26
CA PRO A 630 16.97 -20.52 23.38
C PRO A 630 17.45 -21.89 23.90
N PRO A 631 17.83 -22.82 23.02
CA PRO A 631 18.49 -24.06 23.44
C PRO A 631 19.84 -23.77 24.12
N VAL A 632 20.12 -24.42 25.25
CA VAL A 632 21.39 -24.27 26.00
C VAL A 632 22.51 -25.19 25.47
N SER A 633 23.75 -24.74 25.66
CA SER A 633 25.01 -25.43 25.32
C SER A 633 25.35 -26.59 26.31
N PRO A 634 26.40 -27.40 26.10
CA PRO A 634 26.37 -28.83 25.79
C PRO A 634 26.74 -29.71 27.00
N THR A 635 26.33 -29.37 28.22
CA THR A 635 26.77 -30.15 29.40
C THR A 635 26.10 -31.53 29.46
N GLU A 636 24.87 -31.68 28.96
CA GLU A 636 24.26 -33.00 28.77
C GLU A 636 24.71 -33.68 27.46
N THR A 637 24.99 -32.90 26.40
CA THR A 637 25.56 -33.41 25.15
C THR A 637 26.92 -34.09 25.36
N LEU A 638 27.73 -33.59 26.30
CA LEU A 638 29.02 -34.18 26.70
C LEU A 638 28.89 -35.64 27.20
N HIS A 639 27.81 -35.98 27.92
CA HIS A 639 27.56 -37.34 28.38
C HIS A 639 27.14 -38.29 27.25
N THR A 640 26.48 -37.75 26.21
CA THR A 640 26.15 -38.49 24.98
C THR A 640 27.37 -38.65 24.08
N ILE A 641 28.21 -37.63 23.96
CA ILE A 641 29.42 -37.59 23.12
C ILE A 641 30.55 -38.47 23.68
N GLN A 642 30.67 -38.63 25.01
CA GLN A 642 31.66 -39.54 25.61
C GLN A 642 31.53 -41.00 25.15
N ASN A 643 30.40 -41.38 24.54
CA ASN A 643 30.20 -42.69 23.96
C ASN A 643 30.50 -42.76 22.44
N ALA A 644 31.01 -41.70 21.80
CA ALA A 644 31.40 -41.67 20.39
C ALA A 644 32.94 -41.74 20.22
N SER A 645 33.46 -42.96 20.17
CA SER A 645 34.87 -43.34 20.05
C SER A 645 35.54 -42.89 18.75
N PHE A 646 34.80 -42.29 17.81
CA PHE A 646 35.38 -41.71 16.59
C PHE A 646 36.37 -40.59 16.90
N PHE A 647 35.97 -39.68 17.79
CA PHE A 647 36.77 -38.50 18.11
C PHE A 647 37.96 -38.86 18.98
N GLU A 648 37.81 -39.80 19.92
CA GLU A 648 38.91 -40.30 20.73
C GLU A 648 39.95 -41.07 19.89
N TRP A 649 39.49 -41.87 18.91
CA TRP A 649 40.34 -42.52 17.92
C TRP A 649 41.10 -41.51 17.03
N LEU A 650 40.41 -40.48 16.54
CA LEU A 650 41.01 -39.40 15.73
C LEU A 650 42.05 -38.59 16.52
N LEU A 651 41.75 -38.27 17.79
CA LEU A 651 42.70 -37.60 18.69
C LEU A 651 43.96 -38.45 18.86
N THR A 652 43.78 -39.74 19.13
CA THR A 652 44.88 -40.69 19.33
C THR A 652 45.76 -40.84 18.07
N LYS A 653 45.15 -40.93 16.88
CA LYS A 653 45.88 -41.02 15.60
C LYS A 653 46.56 -39.71 15.20
N SER A 654 45.99 -38.57 15.54
CA SER A 654 46.65 -37.26 15.33
C SER A 654 47.92 -37.10 16.16
N THR A 655 47.93 -37.64 17.39
CA THR A 655 49.09 -37.61 18.28
C THR A 655 50.19 -38.61 17.92
N GLU A 656 49.86 -39.70 17.23
CA GLU A 656 50.83 -40.71 16.77
C GLU A 656 51.61 -40.29 15.51
N ASN A 657 51.11 -39.30 14.75
CA ASN A 657 51.69 -38.85 13.48
C ASN A 657 52.32 -37.46 13.63
N SER A 658 53.55 -37.41 14.16
CA SER A 658 54.26 -36.20 14.61
C SER A 658 54.73 -35.23 13.51
N THR A 659 54.08 -35.21 12.34
CA THR A 659 54.36 -34.29 11.23
C THR A 659 53.14 -33.45 10.83
N LEU A 660 52.03 -33.56 11.56
CA LEU A 660 50.87 -32.69 11.39
C LEU A 660 51.12 -31.38 12.16
N ASP A 661 51.66 -30.41 11.44
CA ASP A 661 51.94 -29.05 11.94
C ASP A 661 50.69 -28.45 12.62
N SER A 662 50.90 -27.97 13.85
CA SER A 662 49.88 -27.37 14.72
C SER A 662 49.72 -25.87 14.49
N THR A 663 50.25 -25.34 13.39
CA THR A 663 50.28 -23.90 13.12
C THR A 663 49.67 -23.55 11.76
N SER A 664 48.33 -23.55 11.67
CA SER A 664 47.60 -22.84 10.61
C SER A 664 46.18 -22.51 11.04
N ASN A 665 45.86 -21.24 11.22
CA ASN A 665 44.49 -20.76 11.43
C ASN A 665 43.68 -20.95 10.14
N VAL A 666 42.74 -21.90 10.14
CA VAL A 666 41.73 -22.03 9.08
C VAL A 666 40.46 -21.33 9.57
N SER A 667 40.14 -20.20 8.94
CA SER A 667 38.85 -19.53 9.12
C SER A 667 37.79 -20.28 8.33
N PHE A 668 36.97 -21.09 8.99
CA PHE A 668 35.66 -21.44 8.44
C PHE A 668 34.79 -20.18 8.49
N SER A 669 34.82 -19.44 7.40
CA SER A 669 33.92 -18.31 7.18
C SER A 669 32.47 -18.81 7.19
N LEU A 670 31.70 -18.43 8.22
CA LEU A 670 30.27 -18.07 8.12
C LEU A 670 29.26 -19.16 7.70
N ALA A 671 29.61 -20.45 7.69
CA ALA A 671 28.71 -21.51 7.22
C ALA A 671 28.10 -22.35 8.36
N ILE A 672 26.79 -22.61 8.29
CA ILE A 672 26.04 -23.50 9.16
C ILE A 672 26.13 -24.94 8.60
N PHE A 673 26.26 -25.97 9.44
CA PHE A 673 26.48 -27.36 8.97
C PHE A 673 25.57 -28.41 9.62
N THR A 674 25.49 -29.56 8.97
CA THR A 674 25.02 -30.83 9.54
C THR A 674 26.18 -31.81 9.55
N ILE A 675 26.46 -32.42 10.70
CA ILE A 675 27.58 -33.36 10.90
C ILE A 675 27.02 -34.75 11.18
N PHE A 676 27.47 -35.73 10.40
CA PHE A 676 27.15 -37.13 10.64
C PHE A 676 28.32 -37.82 11.35
N VAL A 677 28.09 -38.41 12.52
CA VAL A 677 29.14 -38.97 13.37
C VAL A 677 28.96 -40.48 13.52
N PRO A 678 29.91 -41.31 13.07
CA PRO A 678 29.82 -42.76 13.23
C PRO A 678 29.86 -43.20 14.70
N THR A 679 29.11 -44.25 15.06
CA THR A 679 29.18 -44.91 16.38
C THR A 679 30.43 -45.80 16.53
N ASN A 680 30.68 -46.28 17.75
CA ASN A 680 31.85 -47.11 18.07
C ASN A 680 31.87 -48.42 17.29
N ASP A 681 30.69 -49.01 17.13
CA ASP A 681 30.53 -50.28 16.41
C ASP A 681 30.76 -50.09 14.90
N ALA A 682 30.38 -48.94 14.35
CA ALA A 682 30.65 -48.56 12.95
C ALA A 682 32.16 -48.52 12.64
N LEU A 683 32.96 -48.10 13.62
CA LEU A 683 34.40 -47.89 13.47
C LEU A 683 35.24 -49.16 13.65
N GLN A 684 34.81 -50.09 14.49
CA GLN A 684 35.52 -51.36 14.68
C GLN A 684 35.55 -52.22 13.41
N ASN A 685 34.62 -51.98 12.48
CA ASN A 685 34.52 -52.68 11.21
C ASN A 685 35.42 -52.11 10.09
N LEU A 686 36.19 -51.04 10.35
CA LEU A 686 37.17 -50.49 9.41
C LEU A 686 38.54 -51.15 9.54
N ASN A 687 39.15 -51.49 8.40
CA ASN A 687 40.54 -51.94 8.36
C ASN A 687 41.49 -50.73 8.22
N PHE A 688 42.06 -50.27 9.33
CA PHE A 688 42.82 -49.02 9.42
C PHE A 688 44.23 -49.04 8.79
N THR A 689 44.66 -50.16 8.21
CA THR A 689 46.01 -50.29 7.61
C THR A 689 46.18 -49.61 6.26
N ASP A 690 45.09 -49.18 5.61
CA ASP A 690 45.10 -48.64 4.24
C ASP A 690 44.85 -47.12 4.16
N LEU A 691 44.75 -46.43 5.30
CA LEU A 691 44.42 -45.00 5.34
C LEU A 691 45.69 -44.13 5.27
N ASN A 692 45.89 -43.46 4.13
CA ASN A 692 46.84 -42.36 4.01
C ASN A 692 46.16 -41.01 4.35
N ASN A 693 46.95 -39.94 4.53
CA ASN A 693 46.41 -38.64 4.93
C ASN A 693 45.32 -38.12 3.97
N ASP A 694 45.45 -38.40 2.66
CA ASP A 694 44.51 -37.96 1.64
C ASP A 694 43.16 -38.70 1.72
N THR A 695 43.18 -40.00 2.07
CA THR A 695 41.95 -40.79 2.27
C THR A 695 41.23 -40.41 3.56
N LEU A 696 41.96 -40.08 4.63
CA LEU A 696 41.37 -39.58 5.88
C LEU A 696 40.68 -38.21 5.67
N GLU A 697 41.30 -37.33 4.88
CA GLU A 697 40.72 -36.03 4.53
C GLU A 697 39.40 -36.15 3.77
N GLY A 698 39.37 -37.05 2.77
CA GLY A 698 38.16 -37.36 2.01
C GLY A 698 37.01 -37.87 2.89
N ALA A 699 37.30 -38.75 3.85
CA ALA A 699 36.33 -39.25 4.83
C ALA A 699 35.66 -38.11 5.59
N LEU A 700 36.48 -37.23 6.17
CA LEU A 700 36.03 -36.21 7.10
C LEU A 700 35.14 -35.21 6.38
N LYS A 701 35.53 -34.81 5.18
CA LYS A 701 34.74 -33.90 4.35
C LYS A 701 33.44 -34.53 3.85
N ALA A 702 33.36 -35.86 3.74
CA ALA A 702 32.12 -36.57 3.38
C ALA A 702 31.07 -36.58 4.50
N HIS A 703 31.46 -36.40 5.76
CA HIS A 703 30.56 -36.42 6.92
C HIS A 703 30.00 -35.05 7.31
N ILE A 704 30.39 -34.00 6.59
CA ILE A 704 29.97 -32.62 6.86
C ILE A 704 29.18 -32.12 5.65
N VAL A 705 27.97 -31.64 5.90
CA VAL A 705 27.09 -31.04 4.88
C VAL A 705 26.82 -29.58 5.21
N PRO A 706 26.92 -28.65 4.25
CA PRO A 706 26.44 -27.28 4.45
C PRO A 706 24.91 -27.21 4.62
N GLY A 707 24.45 -26.50 5.65
CA GLY A 707 23.04 -26.33 6.02
C GLY A 707 22.60 -27.18 7.21
N VAL A 708 21.40 -26.90 7.76
CA VAL A 708 20.80 -27.68 8.86
C VAL A 708 19.76 -28.64 8.31
N TYR A 709 19.95 -29.94 8.52
CA TYR A 709 19.00 -30.97 8.15
C TYR A 709 18.61 -31.73 9.41
N TYR A 710 17.42 -31.47 9.94
CA TYR A 710 16.85 -32.25 11.03
C TYR A 710 16.29 -33.57 10.49
N THR A 711 16.43 -34.67 11.23
CA THR A 711 15.77 -35.93 10.88
C THR A 711 14.25 -35.82 10.89
N THR A 712 13.69 -34.91 11.69
CA THR A 712 12.25 -34.61 11.73
C THR A 712 11.74 -33.89 10.50
N ASN A 713 12.62 -33.27 9.70
CA ASN A 713 12.27 -32.56 8.47
C ASN A 713 12.51 -33.42 7.21
N LEU A 714 12.97 -34.67 7.37
CA LEU A 714 13.15 -35.58 6.26
C LEU A 714 11.79 -36.16 5.86
N THR A 715 11.43 -35.93 4.59
CA THR A 715 10.24 -36.52 3.96
C THR A 715 10.55 -37.94 3.47
N ASN A 716 9.50 -38.70 3.11
CA ASN A 716 9.65 -39.99 2.43
C ASN A 716 10.31 -39.85 1.04
N GLU A 717 10.29 -38.65 0.47
CA GLU A 717 11.00 -38.32 -0.77
C GLU A 717 12.50 -38.09 -0.51
N PRO A 718 13.41 -38.75 -1.26
CA PRO A 718 14.85 -38.60 -1.09
C PRO A 718 15.33 -37.17 -1.35
N THR A 719 16.07 -36.59 -0.40
CA THR A 719 16.72 -35.28 -0.55
C THR A 719 18.21 -35.46 -0.75
N THR A 720 18.75 -35.14 -1.92
CA THR A 720 20.20 -35.22 -2.18
C THR A 720 20.89 -33.88 -1.90
N VAL A 721 21.90 -33.90 -1.04
CA VAL A 721 22.73 -32.76 -0.63
C VAL A 721 24.20 -33.05 -0.91
N GLN A 722 25.02 -32.03 -1.19
CA GLN A 722 26.47 -32.23 -1.36
C GLN A 722 27.22 -32.01 -0.05
N SER A 723 28.09 -32.97 0.30
CA SER A 723 29.04 -32.81 1.39
C SER A 723 30.12 -31.79 1.05
N VAL A 724 30.84 -31.32 2.07
CA VAL A 724 32.03 -30.47 1.92
C VAL A 724 33.11 -31.16 1.06
N GLY A 725 33.09 -32.50 1.01
CA GLY A 725 33.97 -33.31 0.17
C GLY A 725 33.50 -33.48 -1.27
N GLY A 726 32.42 -32.81 -1.68
CA GLY A 726 31.82 -32.92 -3.01
C GLY A 726 31.10 -34.25 -3.27
N THR A 727 30.85 -35.04 -2.21
CA THR A 727 30.13 -36.32 -2.31
C THR A 727 28.64 -36.08 -2.12
N ASN A 728 27.80 -36.62 -3.00
CA ASN A 728 26.36 -36.55 -2.83
C ASN A 728 25.92 -37.45 -1.66
N ILE A 729 25.16 -36.87 -0.73
CA ILE A 729 24.52 -37.55 0.39
C ILE A 729 23.02 -37.49 0.15
N THR A 730 22.35 -38.63 0.20
CA THR A 730 20.91 -38.74 0.06
C THR A 730 20.30 -38.93 1.44
N LEU A 731 19.45 -38.01 1.84
CA LEU A 731 18.73 -38.02 3.11
C LEU A 731 17.31 -38.57 2.85
N THR A 732 16.95 -39.68 3.47
CA THR A 732 15.61 -40.28 3.35
C THR A 732 15.03 -40.60 4.72
N ASN A 733 13.72 -40.42 4.83
CA ASN A 733 12.95 -41.01 5.91
C ASN A 733 12.24 -42.26 5.38
N SER A 734 12.79 -43.44 5.65
CA SER A 734 12.16 -44.71 5.28
C SER A 734 11.85 -45.48 6.55
N ASP A 735 10.62 -45.39 7.05
CA ASP A 735 10.12 -46.12 8.23
C ASP A 735 10.60 -47.59 8.22
N PRO A 736 11.36 -48.08 9.23
CA PRO A 736 11.58 -47.48 10.56
C PRO A 736 12.93 -46.77 10.72
N THR A 737 13.66 -46.48 9.64
CA THR A 737 15.05 -46.00 9.69
C THR A 737 15.25 -44.68 8.92
N ASN A 738 15.57 -43.60 9.64
CA ASN A 738 16.17 -42.40 9.04
C ASN A 738 17.52 -42.81 8.44
N ASN A 739 17.67 -42.73 7.12
CA ASN A 739 18.86 -43.19 6.41
C ASN A 739 19.56 -42.03 5.71
N ILE A 740 20.89 -42.06 5.79
CA ILE A 740 21.83 -41.12 5.17
C ILE A 740 22.67 -41.95 4.21
N ASN A 741 22.32 -41.92 2.92
CA ASN A 741 22.68 -42.97 1.97
C ASN A 741 22.24 -44.35 2.51
N ASP A 742 23.20 -45.21 2.89
CA ASP A 742 22.98 -46.54 3.46
C ASP A 742 23.20 -46.59 4.99
N ALA A 743 23.54 -45.46 5.62
CA ALA A 743 23.82 -45.38 7.06
C ALA A 743 22.57 -44.99 7.86
N HIS A 744 22.28 -45.72 8.93
CA HIS A 744 21.13 -45.42 9.78
C HIS A 744 21.47 -44.41 10.86
N VAL A 745 20.61 -43.39 11.04
CA VAL A 745 20.72 -42.44 12.14
C VAL A 745 20.30 -43.10 13.46
N VAL A 746 21.29 -43.47 14.27
CA VAL A 746 21.12 -44.03 15.62
C VAL A 746 20.55 -42.99 16.59
N GLN A 747 20.98 -41.75 16.45
CA GLN A 747 20.47 -40.63 17.24
C GLN A 747 20.54 -39.34 16.42
N GLY A 748 19.39 -38.73 16.14
CA GLY A 748 19.33 -37.51 15.34
C GLY A 748 19.14 -36.24 16.17
N ASN A 749 19.34 -35.09 15.52
CA ASN A 749 19.00 -33.75 16.00
C ASN A 749 19.77 -33.27 17.24
N ILE A 750 21.02 -33.68 17.37
CA ILE A 750 21.91 -33.19 18.43
C ILE A 750 22.36 -31.77 18.04
N LEU A 751 21.89 -30.75 18.75
CA LEU A 751 22.21 -29.36 18.39
C LEU A 751 23.67 -29.00 18.69
N LEU A 752 24.28 -28.25 17.77
CA LEU A 752 25.61 -27.65 17.90
C LEU A 752 25.52 -26.13 17.79
N ASN A 753 26.54 -25.42 18.30
CA ASN A 753 26.61 -23.95 18.25
C ASN A 753 26.57 -23.36 16.83
N ASN A 754 26.89 -24.16 15.80
CA ASN A 754 26.91 -23.76 14.39
C ASN A 754 26.25 -24.81 13.46
N GLY A 755 25.30 -25.60 13.97
CA GLY A 755 24.72 -26.68 13.19
C GLY A 755 23.95 -27.73 13.95
N VAL A 756 23.79 -28.89 13.33
CA VAL A 756 23.17 -30.09 13.92
C VAL A 756 24.06 -31.30 13.69
N MET A 757 24.08 -32.22 14.65
CA MET A 757 24.79 -33.48 14.60
C MET A 757 23.80 -34.64 14.63
N HIS A 758 24.14 -35.69 13.88
CA HIS A 758 23.44 -36.97 13.89
C HIS A 758 24.44 -38.10 14.09
N LEU A 759 24.20 -38.99 15.04
CA LEU A 759 24.95 -40.23 15.18
C LEU A 759 24.46 -41.25 14.15
N ILE A 760 25.38 -41.85 13.40
CA ILE A 760 25.09 -42.85 12.37
C ILE A 760 25.80 -44.17 12.64
N ASP A 761 25.20 -45.30 12.25
CA ASP A 761 25.73 -46.65 12.52
C ASP A 761 26.78 -47.15 11.52
N SER A 762 27.06 -46.36 10.48
CA SER A 762 27.95 -46.70 9.38
C SER A 762 28.76 -45.48 8.96
N ILE A 763 29.83 -45.67 8.18
CA ILE A 763 30.68 -44.58 7.70
C ILE A 763 30.29 -44.26 6.27
N LEU A 764 30.12 -42.97 5.96
CA LEU A 764 29.77 -42.53 4.62
C LEU A 764 30.95 -42.76 3.65
N ASN A 765 30.67 -43.44 2.53
CA ASN A 765 31.68 -43.98 1.60
C ASN A 765 32.68 -42.94 1.06
N PHE A 766 33.90 -43.41 0.82
CA PHE A 766 35.02 -42.68 0.24
C PHE A 766 35.07 -42.92 -1.28
N PRO A 767 35.14 -41.89 -2.14
CA PRO A 767 35.50 -42.12 -3.53
C PRO A 767 37.02 -42.43 -3.61
N THR A 768 37.38 -43.66 -3.98
CA THR A 768 38.75 -44.00 -4.40
C THR A 768 39.06 -43.28 -5.71
N VAL A 769 40.03 -42.37 -5.70
CA VAL A 769 40.53 -41.71 -6.92
C VAL A 769 41.34 -42.73 -7.73
N GLU A 770 40.81 -43.21 -8.86
CA GLU A 770 41.64 -43.97 -9.82
C GLU A 770 42.65 -43.02 -10.51
N PRO A 771 43.93 -43.38 -10.60
CA PRO A 771 44.91 -42.58 -11.34
C PRO A 771 44.69 -42.70 -12.86
N PRO A 772 44.96 -41.64 -13.65
CA PRO A 772 44.64 -41.63 -15.06
C PRO A 772 45.61 -42.52 -15.84
N ASN A 773 45.13 -43.69 -16.30
CA ASN A 773 45.88 -44.51 -17.24
C ASN A 773 45.60 -44.10 -18.68
N GLY A 774 46.67 -43.73 -19.37
CA GLY A 774 46.70 -43.50 -20.81
C GLY A 774 46.69 -44.79 -21.63
N ASN A 775 46.58 -44.55 -22.95
CA ASN A 775 46.66 -45.47 -24.09
C ASN A 775 45.38 -46.20 -24.52
N GLY A 776 44.83 -45.74 -25.65
CA GLY A 776 44.80 -46.57 -26.86
C GLY A 776 43.47 -47.18 -27.30
N ASN A 777 42.94 -46.60 -28.39
CA ASN A 777 42.46 -47.29 -29.61
C ASN A 777 41.00 -47.80 -29.69
N GLY A 778 40.26 -47.24 -30.67
CA GLY A 778 39.14 -47.84 -31.45
C GLY A 778 37.91 -48.33 -30.69
N THR A 779 36.66 -48.00 -31.03
CA THR A 779 36.03 -48.12 -32.35
C THR A 779 34.60 -47.55 -32.28
N ASN A 780 34.04 -47.32 -33.47
CA ASN A 780 32.69 -46.84 -33.79
C ASN A 780 31.54 -47.45 -32.97
N ASP A 781 30.54 -46.62 -32.68
CA ASP A 781 29.19 -46.65 -33.30
C ASP A 781 28.42 -45.49 -32.64
N GLY A 782 27.92 -44.46 -33.33
CA GLY A 782 27.06 -44.53 -34.50
C GLY A 782 25.60 -44.40 -34.07
N ASN A 783 25.11 -43.19 -33.77
CA ASN A 783 23.97 -42.60 -34.49
C ASN A 783 23.70 -41.15 -34.06
N SER A 784 23.78 -40.25 -35.01
CA SER A 784 23.31 -38.87 -34.95
C SER A 784 21.91 -38.77 -35.53
N THR A 785 21.08 -37.86 -35.02
CA THR A 785 20.28 -36.92 -35.83
C THR A 785 20.03 -35.72 -34.92
N GLY A 786 20.70 -34.56 -35.09
CA GLY A 786 20.41 -33.52 -36.08
C GLY A 786 19.11 -32.80 -35.64
N ILE A 787 19.05 -31.52 -35.28
CA ILE A 787 19.24 -30.32 -36.13
C ILE A 787 19.56 -29.07 -35.26
N GLY A 788 20.54 -28.25 -35.66
CA GLY A 788 20.59 -26.78 -35.42
C GLY A 788 20.54 -26.03 -36.77
N PRO A 789 20.62 -24.68 -36.91
CA PRO A 789 21.00 -23.64 -35.91
C PRO A 789 20.19 -22.28 -35.90
N PHE A 790 20.30 -21.54 -34.76
CA PHE A 790 20.40 -20.07 -34.43
C PHE A 790 19.75 -18.94 -35.30
N PRO A 791 19.46 -17.69 -34.79
CA PRO A 791 20.11 -16.94 -33.69
C PRO A 791 19.22 -16.09 -32.71
N ALA A 792 19.89 -15.48 -31.72
CA ALA A 792 19.41 -14.70 -30.55
C ALA A 792 19.03 -13.23 -30.81
N PRO A 793 18.43 -12.52 -29.81
CA PRO A 793 19.16 -11.48 -29.03
C PRO A 793 18.73 -11.47 -27.53
N GLN A 794 19.38 -10.93 -26.49
CA GLN A 794 20.59 -10.15 -26.21
C GLN A 794 20.58 -9.89 -24.66
N THR A 795 21.75 -9.96 -23.98
CA THR A 795 22.20 -9.22 -22.76
C THR A 795 21.26 -9.02 -21.53
N SER A 796 21.68 -9.23 -20.28
CA SER A 796 22.89 -8.69 -19.63
C SER A 796 23.53 -9.63 -18.62
N THR A 797 24.84 -9.79 -18.78
CA THR A 797 25.83 -10.28 -17.81
C THR A 797 26.02 -9.29 -16.67
N GLU A 798 26.05 -9.77 -15.42
CA GLU A 798 27.12 -9.41 -14.47
C GLU A 798 27.25 -10.45 -13.35
N SER A 799 28.45 -11.05 -13.28
CA SER A 799 29.10 -11.70 -12.13
C SER A 799 28.62 -13.09 -11.63
N MET A 800 28.76 -14.10 -12.49
CA MET A 800 29.20 -15.45 -12.08
C MET A 800 30.68 -15.62 -12.46
N ALA A 801 31.55 -15.62 -11.46
CA ALA A 801 32.90 -16.23 -11.39
C ALA A 801 33.52 -15.71 -10.09
N THR A 802 33.85 -16.53 -9.10
CA THR A 802 35.08 -17.33 -9.15
C THR A 802 34.99 -18.42 -8.08
N VAL A 803 34.70 -19.66 -8.49
CA VAL A 803 35.14 -20.82 -7.70
C VAL A 803 36.65 -20.89 -7.93
N VAL A 804 37.40 -20.22 -7.05
CA VAL A 804 38.85 -20.41 -7.00
C VAL A 804 39.05 -21.85 -6.57
N ALA A 805 39.52 -22.69 -7.50
CA ALA A 805 40.26 -23.89 -7.13
C ALA A 805 41.48 -23.41 -6.32
N MET A 806 41.33 -23.35 -4.99
CA MET A 806 42.44 -23.05 -4.10
C MET A 806 43.33 -24.29 -4.01
N PRO A 807 44.65 -24.16 -4.21
CA PRO A 807 45.55 -25.27 -3.96
C PRO A 807 45.47 -25.60 -2.46
N MET A 808 44.99 -26.81 -2.14
CA MET A 808 44.98 -27.30 -0.77
C MET A 808 46.40 -27.68 -0.37
N THR A 809 46.98 -26.88 0.52
CA THR A 809 48.15 -27.27 1.32
C THR A 809 47.82 -26.94 2.77
N GLY A 810 47.36 -27.93 3.53
CA GLY A 810 46.99 -27.77 4.94
C GLY A 810 46.16 -28.96 5.41
N SER A 811 46.48 -29.53 6.58
CA SER A 811 46.03 -30.89 6.95
C SER A 811 44.55 -30.96 7.35
N ALA A 812 43.85 -32.00 6.91
CA ALA A 812 42.47 -32.32 7.28
C ALA A 812 42.21 -32.47 8.79
N VAL A 813 43.28 -32.79 9.53
CA VAL A 813 43.25 -32.97 10.98
C VAL A 813 43.06 -31.61 11.68
N ALA A 814 43.55 -30.51 11.10
CA ALA A 814 43.32 -29.15 11.61
C ALA A 814 41.87 -28.66 11.39
N LEU A 815 41.22 -29.06 10.29
CA LEU A 815 39.80 -28.75 10.02
C LEU A 815 38.87 -29.32 11.09
N LEU A 816 39.09 -30.59 11.44
CA LEU A 816 38.29 -31.28 12.44
C LEU A 816 38.70 -30.86 13.87
N LEU A 817 40.00 -30.71 14.15
CA LEU A 817 40.44 -30.18 15.45
C LEU A 817 39.90 -28.78 15.72
N CYS A 818 39.69 -27.91 14.72
CA CYS A 818 39.05 -26.60 14.94
C CYS A 818 37.54 -26.72 15.20
N ALA A 819 36.82 -27.57 14.44
CA ALA A 819 35.40 -27.82 14.66
C ALA A 819 35.12 -28.50 16.01
N VAL A 820 36.03 -29.37 16.45
CA VAL A 820 35.99 -30.07 17.74
C VAL A 820 36.51 -29.19 18.87
N TYR A 821 37.57 -28.40 18.70
CA TYR A 821 38.03 -27.42 19.70
C TYR A 821 36.95 -26.40 20.04
N ALA A 822 36.21 -25.93 19.02
CA ALA A 822 35.06 -25.05 19.20
C ALA A 822 33.90 -25.71 20.01
N CYS A 823 33.84 -27.04 20.05
CA CYS A 823 32.88 -27.80 20.85
C CYS A 823 33.42 -28.20 22.25
N PHE A 824 34.75 -28.32 22.45
CA PHE A 824 35.33 -28.91 23.67
C PHE A 824 36.03 -27.92 24.63
N PHE A 825 36.51 -26.76 24.18
CA PHE A 825 37.18 -25.78 25.06
C PHE A 825 36.79 -24.33 24.75
N SER A 826 35.74 -23.89 25.43
CA SER A 826 35.42 -22.47 25.66
C SER A 826 34.80 -22.36 27.06
N MET A 827 35.65 -22.51 28.08
CA MET A 827 35.38 -22.02 29.44
C MET A 827 35.54 -20.50 29.50
#